data_AF-A0A4Z1EXA2-F1
#
_entry.id   AF-A0A4Z1EXA2-F1
#
_cell.length_a   1.000
_cell.length_b   1.000
_cell.length_c   1.000
_cell.angle_alpha   90.00
_cell.angle_beta   90.00
_cell.angle_gamma   90.00
#
_symmetry.space_group_name_H-M   'P 1'
#
loop_
_entity.id
_entity.type
_entity.pdbx_description
1 polymer ?
#
loop_
_entity_poly.entity_id
_entity_poly.type
_entity_poly.pdbx_seq_one_letter_code
_entity_poly.pdbx_strand_id
1 'polypeptide(L)'
;MSQSLYSPLSLESNTIRLLRILPNENEEADINCTLFVYPLHDSGRGTHRYEALSYVWGDADNARPICVNGHRLTVRANLHIALSRLRDPVLERIIWIDAICINQEDLNERGSQVQLMAKVYSKASQVIIWLGEEADNSERALEEIVITAKNSISSSSKILRKAILALLQRSWFRRIWVLQEVAAARHILIMCGLVEIDGHAFCSGLNFWKDSFEAYPKLQSLIRSMIYLMKEANFRPKYAKSSSGNFSLDIRPLSELIDTYYTRESTDDLDKVYALLAMCSDNPTSAGLLPDYTIPWEQLFQQLVQFILCKEIEVIIPQGRKKAKFRSKGCVLGSVNSVDVDVAWNDMQKVEIVFTDAFKYLQSEMGTQTTWNIPMTEKNIQRGDIFCILQGVSKPTIIRLCGDYFSVIMIAATPMDFTLELKSEWYKILRSITTFPRDLLLAWDLGGSRKKFASLESESLRVPVNSNSMIEEDLEMDETQGVEKNIESSEEIRDSLEVKIHIKAEGCSESGRSSEAKENSNINEHSTAEEYSEVEECSYMGENSETGEHLNLDRYSETGSRIWDNAIKLRNVALILKDLGLYDDAEELFLQVMRTRKQLQGIEHPQTLISIADLQSFYREQGHLKETDQLEAMKHLLESAAQVSKEDVVKIASLSSCKAMMLLVERREGHVPIMEEAVKIAAANKDCGLDMMELFSKKSWIQIPITEEIVEAAAGNHYGGYTILKYLLGKSESQIPITEEIVKAAAANNREGNIILKYLFEKGGNQLPVTEEVLKVAAGNEEEDSNIIKLFFEKKGSQLPVTEEILKAAAGNEQNGCHIINLFFEKKGNQLQITEEVLKAAAGNEQNGRHIIKLFFEKKGNQLQITEEMLKVSVGNRGNGYYIIRFLFEERGDHILITEEVLKAALRNKWSGYYIIKFLFKKRGDQVPITENIVKEVVGNKRYGCDVMKFFFEQRGNQFPITEEILKTVAGNEGYPAEDMMSILFERMGDQFPITEKTLKEILELAAKKWEPDFVKRLSTWKLKGCGN
;
A
#
# COMPACT_ATOMS: atom_id res chain seq x y z
N MET A 1 12.82 -48.15 26.35
CA MET A 1 12.66 -47.35 27.58
C MET A 1 11.97 -45.99 27.32
N SER A 2 11.33 -45.78 26.15
CA SER A 2 10.66 -44.51 25.80
C SER A 2 9.21 -44.38 26.30
N GLN A 3 8.58 -45.45 26.80
CA GLN A 3 7.20 -45.42 27.30
C GLN A 3 6.99 -44.60 28.60
N SER A 4 8.04 -44.20 29.32
CA SER A 4 7.86 -43.49 30.61
C SER A 4 7.79 -41.97 30.51
N LEU A 5 8.32 -41.35 29.45
CA LEU A 5 8.37 -39.89 29.33
C LEU A 5 7.09 -39.31 28.71
N TYR A 6 6.55 -39.98 27.69
CA TYR A 6 5.43 -39.49 26.90
C TYR A 6 4.13 -40.13 27.35
N SER A 7 3.24 -39.33 27.93
CA SER A 7 1.85 -39.76 28.18
C SER A 7 1.12 -39.91 26.84
N PRO A 8 0.43 -41.03 26.55
CA PRO A 8 -0.27 -41.23 25.28
C PRO A 8 -1.25 -40.10 24.98
N LEU A 9 -1.22 -39.57 23.75
CA LEU A 9 -2.22 -38.63 23.27
C LEU A 9 -3.29 -39.39 22.48
N SER A 10 -4.55 -39.00 22.60
CA SER A 10 -5.59 -39.54 21.72
C SER A 10 -5.47 -38.89 20.35
N LEU A 11 -5.24 -39.71 19.31
CA LEU A 11 -5.08 -39.29 17.92
C LEU A 11 -6.30 -38.54 17.36
N GLU A 12 -7.49 -38.74 17.94
CA GLU A 12 -8.74 -38.08 17.54
C GLU A 12 -9.01 -36.77 18.29
N SER A 13 -8.17 -36.42 19.27
CA SER A 13 -8.39 -35.27 20.14
C SER A 13 -7.48 -34.09 19.79
N ASN A 14 -7.99 -32.86 19.83
CA ASN A 14 -7.23 -31.60 19.74
C ASN A 14 -6.36 -31.41 21.00
N THR A 15 -5.43 -32.31 21.26
CA THR A 15 -4.53 -32.28 22.43
C THR A 15 -3.08 -32.27 21.98
N ILE A 16 -2.28 -31.51 22.73
CA ILE A 16 -0.82 -31.40 22.55
C ILE A 16 -0.15 -31.58 23.90
N ARG A 17 1.18 -31.71 23.92
CA ARG A 17 1.96 -31.53 25.14
C ARG A 17 2.59 -30.14 25.16
N LEU A 18 2.71 -29.55 26.34
CA LEU A 18 3.44 -28.30 26.55
C LEU A 18 4.60 -28.56 27.52
N LEU A 19 5.73 -27.91 27.26
CA LEU A 19 6.89 -27.92 28.12
C LEU A 19 6.83 -26.75 29.08
N ARG A 20 6.89 -27.02 30.39
CA ARG A 20 7.07 -26.01 31.42
C ARG A 20 8.53 -26.01 31.86
N ILE A 21 9.23 -24.93 31.57
CA ILE A 21 10.61 -24.70 31.99
C ILE A 21 10.58 -24.14 33.41
N LEU A 22 11.30 -24.77 34.34
CA LEU A 22 11.37 -24.32 35.73
C LEU A 22 12.43 -23.22 35.89
N PRO A 23 12.16 -22.19 36.71
CA PRO A 23 13.09 -21.10 36.94
C PRO A 23 14.33 -21.55 37.73
N ASN A 24 15.45 -20.87 37.52
CA ASN A 24 16.65 -21.02 38.34
C ASN A 24 17.51 -19.76 38.25
N GLU A 25 17.95 -19.24 39.40
CA GLU A 25 18.81 -18.05 39.47
C GLU A 25 20.18 -18.24 38.81
N ASN A 26 20.70 -19.48 38.79
CA ASN A 26 21.97 -19.79 38.15
C ASN A 26 21.75 -20.20 36.69
N GLU A 27 22.23 -19.37 35.76
CA GLU A 27 22.15 -19.64 34.31
C GLU A 27 22.85 -20.93 33.90
N GLU A 28 23.90 -21.36 34.62
CA GLU A 28 24.65 -22.59 34.32
C GLU A 28 24.03 -23.86 34.94
N ALA A 29 23.01 -23.72 35.79
CA ALA A 29 22.37 -24.88 36.41
C ALA A 29 21.63 -25.74 35.38
N ASP A 30 21.56 -27.06 35.64
CA ASP A 30 20.85 -28.00 34.79
C ASP A 30 19.41 -27.55 34.49
N ILE A 31 19.00 -27.66 33.23
CA ILE A 31 17.66 -27.25 32.78
C ILE A 31 16.64 -28.31 33.23
N ASN A 32 15.76 -27.91 34.14
CA ASN A 32 14.68 -28.75 34.65
C ASN A 32 13.34 -28.32 34.04
N CYS A 33 12.57 -29.29 33.55
CA CYS A 33 11.29 -29.07 32.91
C CYS A 33 10.25 -30.11 33.32
N THR A 34 8.98 -29.77 33.12
CA THR A 34 7.87 -30.73 33.20
C THR A 34 7.08 -30.72 31.90
N LEU A 35 6.66 -31.91 31.46
CA LEU A 35 5.87 -32.10 30.24
C LEU A 35 4.46 -32.53 30.64
N PHE A 36 3.44 -31.80 30.16
CA PHE A 36 2.04 -32.05 30.52
C PHE A 36 1.12 -31.93 29.30
N VAL A 37 -0.01 -32.66 29.34
CA VAL A 37 -1.03 -32.65 28.28
C VAL A 37 -1.87 -31.38 28.36
N TYR A 38 -2.16 -30.79 27.22
CA TYR A 38 -2.91 -29.55 27.09
C TYR A 38 -3.97 -29.64 25.97
N PRO A 39 -5.26 -29.37 26.27
CA PRO A 39 -6.31 -29.33 25.26
C PRO A 39 -6.34 -28.00 24.49
N LEU A 40 -6.25 -28.07 23.16
CA LEU A 40 -6.41 -26.95 22.24
C LEU A 40 -7.90 -26.64 22.01
N HIS A 41 -8.57 -26.03 22.99
CA HIS A 41 -9.97 -25.60 22.87
C HIS A 41 -10.18 -24.56 21.76
N ASP A 42 -11.28 -24.69 21.00
CA ASP A 42 -11.68 -23.72 19.96
C ASP A 42 -12.59 -22.58 20.49
N SER A 43 -12.76 -22.49 21.82
CA SER A 43 -13.63 -21.49 22.44
C SER A 43 -13.10 -20.07 22.23
N GLY A 44 -13.94 -19.18 21.71
CA GLY A 44 -13.62 -17.78 21.39
C GLY A 44 -13.35 -16.83 22.56
N ARG A 45 -12.68 -17.27 23.63
CA ARG A 45 -12.24 -16.43 24.77
C ARG A 45 -10.71 -16.39 24.86
N GLY A 46 -10.06 -15.64 23.95
CA GLY A 46 -8.66 -15.21 24.10
C GLY A 46 -7.56 -16.18 23.61
N THR A 47 -6.32 -15.67 23.55
CA THR A 47 -5.08 -16.40 23.24
C THR A 47 -4.76 -17.42 24.33
N HIS A 48 -4.21 -18.58 23.97
CA HIS A 48 -3.74 -19.56 24.95
C HIS A 48 -2.49 -19.01 25.67
N ARG A 49 -2.25 -19.46 26.91
CA ARG A 49 -1.19 -18.94 27.79
C ARG A 49 0.17 -19.63 27.61
N TYR A 50 0.54 -19.97 26.37
CA TYR A 50 1.82 -20.61 26.07
C TYR A 50 2.51 -19.91 24.89
N GLU A 51 3.83 -19.95 24.90
CA GLU A 51 4.70 -19.47 23.82
C GLU A 51 5.05 -20.63 22.87
N ALA A 52 5.43 -20.37 21.63
CA ALA A 52 5.90 -21.41 20.71
C ALA A 52 7.29 -21.06 20.16
N LEU A 53 8.20 -22.04 20.13
CA LEU A 53 9.56 -21.85 19.64
C LEU A 53 9.66 -22.18 18.14
N SER A 54 10.19 -21.26 17.36
CA SER A 54 10.61 -21.45 15.97
C SER A 54 12.13 -21.39 15.92
N TYR A 55 12.78 -22.50 15.58
CA TYR A 55 14.24 -22.60 15.61
C TYR A 55 14.75 -23.65 14.61
N VAL A 56 16.06 -23.72 14.40
CA VAL A 56 16.68 -24.80 13.62
C VAL A 56 17.21 -25.86 14.57
N TRP A 57 16.93 -27.14 14.31
CA TRP A 57 17.37 -28.22 15.20
C TRP A 57 18.90 -28.28 15.38
N GLY A 58 19.66 -27.85 14.37
CA GLY A 58 21.12 -27.82 14.39
C GLY A 58 21.73 -29.21 14.20
N ASP A 59 23.06 -29.29 14.26
CA ASP A 59 23.79 -30.54 14.12
C ASP A 59 23.45 -31.51 15.27
N ALA A 60 23.46 -32.81 14.96
CA ALA A 60 23.24 -33.86 15.96
C ALA A 60 24.45 -34.01 16.90
N ASP A 61 25.60 -33.48 16.48
CA ASP A 61 26.84 -33.47 17.25
C ASP A 61 26.69 -32.54 18.48
N ASN A 62 27.32 -32.91 19.60
CA ASN A 62 27.27 -32.16 20.86
C ASN A 62 25.89 -32.05 21.51
N ALA A 63 25.07 -33.10 21.43
CA ALA A 63 23.80 -33.15 22.14
C ALA A 63 23.99 -33.09 23.67
N ARG A 64 23.16 -32.28 24.34
CA ARG A 64 23.25 -31.99 25.77
C ARG A 64 22.01 -32.50 26.52
N PRO A 65 22.17 -32.95 27.77
CA PRO A 65 21.07 -33.46 28.57
C PRO A 65 20.26 -32.33 29.20
N ILE A 66 18.95 -32.53 29.29
CA ILE A 66 18.02 -31.77 30.13
C ILE A 66 17.20 -32.74 30.98
N CYS A 67 16.61 -32.27 32.07
CA CYS A 67 15.75 -33.08 32.94
C CYS A 67 14.28 -32.76 32.65
N VAL A 68 13.49 -33.76 32.21
CA VAL A 68 12.06 -33.61 31.91
C VAL A 68 11.28 -34.65 32.71
N ASN A 69 10.35 -34.21 33.57
CA ASN A 69 9.58 -35.09 34.46
C ASN A 69 10.48 -36.01 35.33
N GLY A 70 11.68 -35.54 35.71
CA GLY A 70 12.66 -36.33 36.46
C GLY A 70 13.47 -37.33 35.62
N HIS A 71 13.24 -37.39 34.31
CA HIS A 71 13.99 -38.23 33.37
C HIS A 71 15.00 -37.39 32.57
N ARG A 72 16.14 -38.00 32.23
CA ARG A 72 17.17 -37.33 31.41
C ARG A 72 16.81 -37.46 29.93
N LEU A 73 16.49 -36.35 29.28
CA LEU A 73 16.23 -36.25 27.84
C LEU A 73 17.43 -35.57 27.17
N THR A 74 17.92 -36.11 26.05
CA THR A 74 19.03 -35.50 25.30
C THR A 74 18.48 -34.63 24.17
N VAL A 75 18.89 -33.37 24.13
CA VAL A 75 18.50 -32.39 23.11
C VAL A 75 19.73 -31.86 22.37
N ARG A 76 19.56 -31.41 21.12
CA ARG A 76 20.66 -30.87 20.32
C ARG A 76 21.17 -29.54 20.91
N ALA A 77 22.43 -29.20 20.61
CA ALA A 77 23.11 -28.05 21.19
C ALA A 77 22.34 -26.73 21.02
N ASN A 78 21.80 -26.46 19.82
CA ASN A 78 21.07 -25.22 19.56
C ASN A 78 19.80 -25.09 20.42
N LEU A 79 19.06 -26.20 20.61
CA LEU A 79 17.88 -26.20 21.48
C LEU A 79 18.27 -26.01 22.95
N HIS A 80 19.34 -26.65 23.40
CA HIS A 80 19.83 -26.47 24.77
C HIS A 80 20.18 -25.01 25.06
N ILE A 81 20.89 -24.34 24.14
CA ILE A 81 21.25 -22.92 24.28
C ILE A 81 19.98 -22.06 24.29
N ALA A 82 19.04 -22.29 23.36
CA ALA A 82 17.77 -21.57 23.33
C ALA A 82 17.00 -21.71 24.65
N LEU A 83 16.86 -22.93 25.18
CA LEU A 83 16.20 -23.19 26.47
C LEU A 83 16.91 -22.50 27.64
N SER A 84 18.24 -22.49 27.64
CA SER A 84 19.04 -21.80 28.67
C SER A 84 18.80 -20.30 28.67
N ARG A 85 18.70 -19.68 27.50
CA ARG A 85 18.43 -18.24 27.35
C ARG A 85 16.97 -17.87 27.62
N LEU A 86 16.04 -18.78 27.31
CA LEU A 86 14.61 -18.57 27.54
C LEU A 86 14.20 -18.79 29.00
N ARG A 87 14.96 -19.58 29.77
CA ARG A 87 14.69 -19.84 31.19
C ARG A 87 14.78 -18.54 31.97
N ASP A 88 13.65 -18.15 32.57
CA ASP A 88 13.60 -16.98 33.46
C ASP A 88 14.16 -17.36 34.86
N PRO A 89 14.89 -16.46 35.54
CA PRO A 89 15.44 -16.74 36.87
C PRO A 89 14.38 -16.97 37.96
N VAL A 90 13.16 -16.43 37.79
CA VAL A 90 12.13 -16.35 38.83
C VAL A 90 10.83 -17.03 38.41
N LEU A 91 10.42 -16.89 37.16
CA LEU A 91 9.12 -17.35 36.66
C LEU A 91 9.22 -18.63 35.83
N GLU A 92 8.26 -19.55 36.03
CA GLU A 92 8.11 -20.67 35.11
C GLU A 92 7.60 -20.16 33.74
N ARG A 93 8.17 -20.69 32.65
CA ARG A 93 7.70 -20.42 31.28
C ARG A 93 7.07 -21.66 30.67
N ILE A 94 5.96 -21.47 29.95
CA ILE A 94 5.25 -22.55 29.27
C ILE A 94 5.43 -22.37 27.77
N ILE A 95 6.13 -23.31 27.14
CA ILE A 95 6.51 -23.24 25.74
C ILE A 95 6.19 -24.54 25.00
N TRP A 96 5.78 -24.42 23.75
CA TRP A 96 5.65 -25.55 22.82
C TRP A 96 6.90 -25.64 21.94
N ILE A 97 7.49 -26.83 21.87
CA ILE A 97 8.72 -27.12 21.12
C ILE A 97 8.53 -28.47 20.43
N ASP A 98 8.52 -28.49 19.10
CA ASP A 98 8.28 -29.67 18.26
C ASP A 98 9.13 -30.89 18.65
N ALA A 99 10.44 -30.70 18.85
CA ALA A 99 11.38 -31.77 19.16
C ALA A 99 11.16 -32.42 20.55
N ILE A 100 10.46 -31.77 21.47
CA ILE A 100 10.21 -32.28 22.84
C ILE A 100 8.74 -32.64 23.03
N CYS A 101 7.81 -31.81 22.56
CA CYS A 101 6.38 -31.95 22.80
C CYS A 101 5.75 -33.08 21.96
N ILE A 102 6.32 -33.39 20.81
CA ILE A 102 5.92 -34.49 19.93
C ILE A 102 6.83 -35.70 20.19
N ASN A 103 6.24 -36.89 20.33
CA ASN A 103 7.01 -38.12 20.35
C ASN A 103 7.55 -38.43 18.94
N GLN A 104 8.81 -38.06 18.68
CA GLN A 104 9.43 -38.21 17.36
C GLN A 104 9.65 -39.68 16.95
N GLU A 105 9.63 -40.62 17.91
CA GLU A 105 9.79 -42.06 17.66
C GLU A 105 8.48 -42.74 17.21
N ASP A 106 7.32 -42.15 17.53
CA ASP A 106 6.01 -42.66 17.12
C ASP A 106 5.55 -41.91 15.86
N LEU A 107 5.70 -42.55 14.71
CA LEU A 107 5.37 -41.95 13.41
C LEU A 107 3.88 -41.58 13.26
N ASN A 108 2.98 -42.32 13.92
CA ASN A 108 1.55 -42.02 13.89
C ASN A 108 1.26 -40.77 14.73
N GLU A 109 1.82 -40.70 15.95
CA GLU A 109 1.72 -39.50 16.78
C GLU A 109 2.35 -38.29 16.06
N ARG A 110 3.55 -38.46 15.49
CA ARG A 110 4.25 -37.41 14.73
C ARG A 110 3.39 -36.90 13.58
N GLY A 111 2.81 -37.78 12.76
CA GLY A 111 1.91 -37.40 11.68
C GLY A 111 0.72 -36.57 12.19
N SER A 112 0.01 -37.06 13.21
CA SER A 112 -1.14 -36.35 13.80
C SER A 112 -0.78 -35.02 14.46
N GLN A 113 0.35 -34.92 15.17
CA GLN A 113 0.78 -33.68 15.80
C GLN A 113 1.29 -32.66 14.78
N VAL A 114 1.95 -33.11 13.71
CA VAL A 114 2.38 -32.26 12.59
C VAL A 114 1.18 -31.59 11.92
N GLN A 115 0.06 -32.30 11.75
CA GLN A 115 -1.20 -31.73 11.25
C GLN A 115 -1.72 -30.57 12.12
N LEU A 116 -1.40 -30.57 13.42
CA LEU A 116 -1.83 -29.53 14.36
C LEU A 116 -0.84 -28.36 14.46
N MET A 117 0.37 -28.43 13.90
CA MET A 117 1.43 -27.43 14.12
C MET A 117 0.97 -25.99 13.83
N ALA A 118 0.42 -25.73 12.65
CA ALA A 118 -0.07 -24.39 12.32
C ALA A 118 -1.14 -23.90 13.32
N LYS A 119 -2.02 -24.80 13.81
CA LYS A 119 -3.01 -24.49 14.85
C LYS A 119 -2.31 -24.13 16.16
N VAL A 120 -1.26 -24.85 16.55
CA VAL A 120 -0.46 -24.57 17.74
C VAL A 120 0.20 -23.19 17.66
N TYR A 121 0.89 -22.87 16.57
CA TYR A 121 1.54 -21.57 16.40
C TYR A 121 0.52 -20.42 16.35
N SER A 122 -0.64 -20.61 15.71
CA SER A 122 -1.68 -19.57 15.63
C SER A 122 -2.33 -19.24 16.97
N LYS A 123 -2.31 -20.19 17.91
CA LYS A 123 -2.94 -20.09 19.23
C LYS A 123 -1.98 -19.66 20.34
N ALA A 124 -0.67 -19.74 20.09
CA ALA A 124 0.36 -19.26 21.01
C ALA A 124 0.18 -17.76 21.31
N SER A 125 0.51 -17.34 22.54
CA SER A 125 0.54 -15.92 22.90
C SER A 125 1.61 -15.16 22.12
N GLN A 126 2.72 -15.83 21.83
CA GLN A 126 3.86 -15.29 21.09
C GLN A 126 4.64 -16.45 20.45
N VAL A 127 5.16 -16.21 19.25
CA VAL A 127 6.10 -17.11 18.57
C VAL A 127 7.49 -16.51 18.65
N ILE A 128 8.40 -17.26 19.26
CA ILE A 128 9.79 -16.86 19.47
C ILE A 128 10.62 -17.48 18.35
N ILE A 129 11.20 -16.64 17.51
CA ILE A 129 12.15 -17.03 16.46
C ILE A 129 13.55 -16.98 17.04
N TRP A 130 14.17 -18.13 17.22
CA TRP A 130 15.54 -18.25 17.69
C TRP A 130 16.51 -18.43 16.52
N LEU A 131 17.32 -17.41 16.27
CA LEU A 131 18.31 -17.39 15.18
C LEU A 131 19.67 -17.99 15.58
N GLY A 132 19.87 -18.40 16.83
CA GLY A 132 21.16 -18.86 17.36
C GLY A 132 21.86 -17.81 18.23
N GLU A 133 23.03 -18.18 18.76
CA GLU A 133 23.88 -17.32 19.60
C GLU A 133 24.48 -16.15 18.80
N GLU A 134 25.01 -15.15 19.52
CA GLU A 134 25.73 -14.02 18.94
C GLU A 134 26.97 -14.48 18.17
N ALA A 135 27.03 -14.13 16.89
CA ALA A 135 28.18 -14.42 16.02
C ALA A 135 28.17 -13.44 14.83
N ASP A 136 29.32 -13.23 14.19
CA ASP A 136 29.45 -12.40 12.98
C ASP A 136 28.93 -10.96 13.13
N ASN A 137 29.00 -10.41 14.35
CA ASN A 137 28.42 -9.11 14.75
C ASN A 137 26.89 -9.04 14.58
N SER A 138 26.18 -10.15 14.79
CA SER A 138 24.72 -10.22 14.73
C SER A 138 24.01 -9.25 15.67
N GLU A 139 24.60 -8.94 16.83
CA GLU A 139 24.10 -7.93 17.78
C GLU A 139 23.98 -6.55 17.10
N ARG A 140 25.06 -6.07 16.48
CA ARG A 140 25.10 -4.80 15.76
C ARG A 140 24.20 -4.81 14.53
N ALA A 141 24.08 -5.97 13.87
CA ALA A 141 23.18 -6.13 12.72
C ALA A 141 21.72 -5.92 13.15
N LEU A 142 21.28 -6.53 14.26
CA LEU A 142 19.94 -6.34 14.78
C LEU A 142 19.70 -4.92 15.29
N GLU A 143 20.65 -4.32 16.01
CA GLU A 143 20.57 -2.92 16.44
C GLU A 143 20.39 -1.95 15.27
N GLU A 144 21.13 -2.14 14.17
CA GLU A 144 20.97 -1.30 12.97
C GLU A 144 19.61 -1.51 12.30
N ILE A 145 19.10 -2.74 12.27
CA ILE A 145 17.74 -3.01 11.78
C ILE A 145 16.71 -2.25 12.64
N VAL A 146 16.90 -2.18 13.96
CA VAL A 146 16.05 -1.35 14.85
C VAL A 146 16.18 0.15 14.55
N ILE A 147 17.41 0.66 14.36
CA ILE A 147 17.66 2.08 14.07
C ILE A 147 16.98 2.48 12.75
N THR A 148 17.17 1.68 11.71
CA THR A 148 16.58 1.93 10.39
C THR A 148 15.06 1.82 10.40
N ALA A 149 14.49 0.92 11.21
CA ALA A 149 13.04 0.85 11.42
C ALA A 149 12.44 2.12 12.07
N LYS A 150 13.22 2.86 12.88
CA LYS A 150 12.76 4.06 13.60
C LYS A 150 12.95 5.37 12.84
N ASN A 151 14.13 5.57 12.23
CA ASN A 151 14.57 6.90 11.81
C ASN A 151 14.87 7.04 10.30
N SER A 152 14.79 5.96 9.50
CA SER A 152 15.10 5.94 8.05
C SER A 152 16.47 6.53 7.64
N ILE A 153 17.41 6.72 8.57
CA ILE A 153 18.77 7.21 8.32
C ILE A 153 19.74 6.17 8.86
N SER A 154 20.61 5.64 7.99
CA SER A 154 21.61 4.62 8.34
C SER A 154 23.02 5.18 8.30
N SER A 155 23.88 4.72 9.22
CA SER A 155 25.33 4.88 9.10
C SER A 155 25.85 3.78 8.15
N SER A 156 25.94 4.08 6.85
CA SER A 156 26.17 3.07 5.79
C SER A 156 27.58 2.46 5.74
N SER A 157 28.04 1.86 6.85
CA SER A 157 29.33 1.17 6.94
C SER A 157 29.31 -0.17 6.20
N LYS A 158 30.38 -0.46 5.45
CA LYS A 158 30.60 -1.74 4.75
C LYS A 158 30.64 -2.94 5.71
N ILE A 159 31.09 -2.72 6.95
CA ILE A 159 31.14 -3.76 8.00
C ILE A 159 29.73 -4.17 8.41
N LEU A 160 28.83 -3.19 8.55
CA LEU A 160 27.46 -3.40 8.99
C LEU A 160 26.62 -4.13 7.94
N ARG A 161 26.79 -3.79 6.66
CA ARG A 161 26.21 -4.54 5.54
C ARG A 161 26.61 -6.02 5.58
N LYS A 162 27.87 -6.34 5.87
CA LYS A 162 28.33 -7.73 5.99
C LYS A 162 27.69 -8.46 7.17
N ALA A 163 27.55 -7.78 8.32
CA ALA A 163 26.90 -8.36 9.49
C ALA A 163 25.43 -8.69 9.25
N ILE A 164 24.67 -7.77 8.61
CA ILE A 164 23.28 -8.01 8.20
C ILE A 164 23.20 -9.19 7.22
N LEU A 165 24.08 -9.25 6.21
CA LEU A 165 24.12 -10.37 5.27
C LEU A 165 24.41 -11.71 5.98
N ALA A 166 25.35 -11.75 6.91
CA ALA A 166 25.67 -12.95 7.68
C ALA A 166 24.48 -13.42 8.53
N LEU A 167 23.79 -12.50 9.20
CA LEU A 167 22.57 -12.79 9.96
C LEU A 167 21.48 -13.42 9.08
N LEU A 168 21.21 -12.84 7.91
CA LEU A 168 20.18 -13.29 6.98
C LEU A 168 20.55 -14.59 6.26
N GLN A 169 21.83 -14.96 6.22
CA GLN A 169 22.29 -16.23 5.64
C GLN A 169 22.16 -17.43 6.57
N ARG A 170 21.80 -17.22 7.85
CA ARG A 170 21.60 -18.30 8.82
C ARG A 170 20.55 -19.31 8.35
N SER A 171 20.74 -20.55 8.73
CA SER A 171 19.95 -21.71 8.26
C SER A 171 18.45 -21.59 8.53
N TRP A 172 18.04 -20.80 9.54
CA TRP A 172 16.63 -20.57 9.86
C TRP A 172 15.85 -20.04 8.65
N PHE A 173 16.40 -19.07 7.91
CA PHE A 173 15.75 -18.48 6.74
C PHE A 173 15.57 -19.46 5.56
N ARG A 174 16.33 -20.56 5.55
CA ARG A 174 16.32 -21.56 4.47
C ARG A 174 15.38 -22.72 4.76
N ARG A 175 14.98 -22.94 6.01
CA ARG A 175 14.17 -24.10 6.43
C ARG A 175 12.73 -23.98 5.89
N ILE A 176 12.13 -25.08 5.48
CA ILE A 176 10.75 -25.05 4.97
C ILE A 176 9.71 -24.89 6.10
N TRP A 177 9.91 -25.55 7.24
CA TRP A 177 8.98 -25.50 8.38
C TRP A 177 8.74 -24.09 8.90
N VAL A 178 9.75 -23.21 8.88
CA VAL A 178 9.60 -21.85 9.42
C VAL A 178 8.54 -21.04 8.68
N LEU A 179 8.20 -21.39 7.43
CA LEU A 179 7.13 -20.74 6.66
C LEU A 179 5.78 -20.80 7.38
N GLN A 180 5.35 -22.00 7.79
CA GLN A 180 4.06 -22.14 8.46
C GLN A 180 4.10 -21.56 9.87
N GLU A 181 5.24 -21.62 10.53
CA GLU A 181 5.42 -21.12 11.89
C GLU A 181 5.22 -19.61 11.93
N VAL A 182 5.87 -18.89 11.02
CA VAL A 182 5.70 -17.43 10.92
C VAL A 182 4.39 -17.03 10.25
N ALA A 183 3.86 -17.82 9.32
CA ALA A 183 2.57 -17.57 8.70
C ALA A 183 1.39 -17.79 9.66
N ALA A 184 1.56 -18.62 10.70
CA ALA A 184 0.56 -18.84 11.74
C ALA A 184 0.67 -17.81 12.88
N ALA A 185 1.87 -17.32 13.18
CA ALA A 185 2.15 -16.48 14.35
C ALA A 185 1.31 -15.19 14.39
N ARG A 186 0.78 -14.83 15.57
CA ARG A 186 0.06 -13.55 15.75
C ARG A 186 0.94 -12.45 16.34
N HIS A 187 1.93 -12.84 17.13
CA HIS A 187 2.95 -11.97 17.69
C HIS A 187 4.29 -12.68 17.52
N ILE A 188 5.27 -11.98 16.95
CA ILE A 188 6.58 -12.55 16.62
C ILE A 188 7.66 -11.80 17.39
N LEU A 189 8.49 -12.53 18.13
CA LEU A 189 9.71 -12.04 18.74
C LEU A 189 10.89 -12.73 18.08
N ILE A 190 11.84 -11.97 17.54
CA ILE A 190 13.06 -12.53 16.97
C ILE A 190 14.18 -12.33 17.97
N MET A 191 14.89 -13.41 18.27
CA MET A 191 16.00 -13.46 19.21
C MET A 191 17.26 -13.95 18.50
N CYS A 192 18.37 -13.27 18.74
CA CYS A 192 19.70 -13.73 18.41
C CYS A 192 20.59 -13.48 19.62
N GLY A 193 20.90 -14.55 20.36
CA GLY A 193 21.55 -14.40 21.64
C GLY A 193 20.66 -13.66 22.64
N LEU A 194 21.17 -12.59 23.25
CA LEU A 194 20.45 -11.71 24.17
C LEU A 194 19.71 -10.55 23.48
N VAL A 195 19.95 -10.35 22.18
CA VAL A 195 19.31 -9.25 21.45
C VAL A 195 17.95 -9.70 20.91
N GLU A 196 16.93 -8.91 21.23
CA GLU A 196 15.54 -9.15 20.84
C GLU A 196 15.02 -8.02 19.94
N ILE A 197 14.20 -8.39 18.96
CA ILE A 197 13.50 -7.45 18.09
C ILE A 197 12.09 -7.95 17.78
N ASP A 198 11.13 -7.02 17.77
CA ASP A 198 9.77 -7.30 17.32
C ASP A 198 9.75 -7.63 15.81
N GLY A 199 8.93 -8.60 15.41
CA GLY A 199 8.86 -9.06 14.02
C GLY A 199 8.47 -7.96 13.02
N HIS A 200 7.60 -7.02 13.39
CA HIS A 200 7.24 -5.89 12.52
C HIS A 200 8.39 -4.89 12.42
N ALA A 201 9.07 -4.59 13.54
CA ALA A 201 10.27 -3.75 13.52
C ALA A 201 11.38 -4.34 12.64
N PHE A 202 11.60 -5.66 12.72
CA PHE A 202 12.55 -6.38 11.87
C PHE A 202 12.18 -6.25 10.38
N CYS A 203 10.90 -6.43 10.03
CA CYS A 203 10.45 -6.30 8.65
C CYS A 203 10.63 -4.87 8.11
N SER A 204 10.23 -3.86 8.90
CA SER A 204 10.36 -2.45 8.53
C SER A 204 11.82 -2.02 8.35
N GLY A 205 12.72 -2.46 9.25
CA GLY A 205 14.14 -2.17 9.13
C GLY A 205 14.77 -2.80 7.88
N LEU A 206 14.44 -4.06 7.57
CA LEU A 206 14.96 -4.72 6.37
C LEU A 206 14.46 -4.12 5.05
N ASN A 207 13.25 -3.56 5.01
CA ASN A 207 12.74 -2.87 3.83
C ASN A 207 13.61 -1.68 3.41
N PHE A 208 14.28 -1.01 4.37
CA PHE A 208 15.26 0.05 4.08
C PHE A 208 16.48 -0.48 3.32
N TRP A 209 16.89 -1.73 3.59
CA TRP A 209 18.08 -2.36 3.00
C TRP A 209 17.81 -3.10 1.69
N LYS A 210 16.60 -2.97 1.11
CA LYS A 210 16.15 -3.78 -0.04
C LYS A 210 17.13 -3.81 -1.22
N ASP A 211 17.71 -2.66 -1.56
CA ASP A 211 18.60 -2.51 -2.72
C ASP A 211 19.99 -3.12 -2.45
N SER A 212 20.37 -3.25 -1.17
CA SER A 212 21.65 -3.87 -0.79
C SER A 212 21.69 -5.38 -1.05
N PHE A 213 20.53 -6.00 -1.33
CA PHE A 213 20.41 -7.44 -1.59
C PHE A 213 20.32 -7.79 -3.08
N GLU A 214 20.29 -6.81 -4.00
CA GLU A 214 20.20 -7.07 -5.45
C GLU A 214 21.34 -7.96 -5.97
N ALA A 215 22.53 -7.86 -5.37
CA ALA A 215 23.68 -8.71 -5.68
C ALA A 215 23.52 -10.17 -5.24
N TYR A 216 22.49 -10.51 -4.45
CA TYR A 216 22.26 -11.83 -3.86
C TYR A 216 20.80 -12.32 -4.11
N PRO A 217 20.42 -12.62 -5.36
CA PRO A 217 19.02 -12.88 -5.74
C PRO A 217 18.37 -14.06 -4.99
N LYS A 218 19.14 -15.11 -4.68
CA LYS A 218 18.65 -16.24 -3.87
C LYS A 218 18.30 -15.82 -2.43
N LEU A 219 19.18 -15.03 -1.81
CA LEU A 219 18.95 -14.52 -0.45
C LEU A 219 17.78 -13.55 -0.43
N GLN A 220 17.74 -12.62 -1.41
CA GLN A 220 16.64 -11.67 -1.56
C GLN A 220 15.29 -12.39 -1.67
N SER A 221 15.19 -13.47 -2.44
CA SER A 221 13.97 -14.27 -2.53
C SER A 221 13.57 -14.89 -1.19
N LEU A 222 14.53 -15.49 -0.46
CA LEU A 222 14.25 -16.10 0.85
C LEU A 222 13.73 -15.08 1.85
N ILE A 223 14.40 -13.93 1.95
CA ILE A 223 14.05 -12.89 2.92
C ILE A 223 12.72 -12.23 2.56
N ARG A 224 12.49 -11.92 1.28
CA ARG A 224 11.22 -11.33 0.83
C ARG A 224 10.03 -12.23 1.19
N SER A 225 10.11 -13.54 0.96
CA SER A 225 9.05 -14.46 1.34
C SER A 225 8.80 -14.47 2.85
N MET A 226 9.84 -14.30 3.67
CA MET A 226 9.69 -14.20 5.13
C MET A 226 9.01 -12.89 5.53
N ILE A 227 9.43 -11.76 4.95
CA ILE A 227 8.77 -10.46 5.18
C ILE A 227 7.29 -10.52 4.81
N TYR A 228 6.97 -11.09 3.63
CA TYR A 228 5.59 -11.27 3.19
C TYR A 228 4.74 -12.03 4.21
N LEU A 229 5.25 -13.13 4.76
CA LEU A 229 4.54 -13.95 5.74
C LEU A 229 4.54 -13.35 7.15
N MET A 230 5.46 -12.44 7.48
CA MET A 230 5.60 -11.89 8.84
C MET A 230 4.93 -10.52 9.01
N LYS A 231 4.93 -9.67 7.97
CA LYS A 231 4.57 -8.25 8.08
C LYS A 231 3.16 -8.00 8.61
N GLU A 232 2.21 -8.91 8.35
CA GLU A 232 0.80 -8.76 8.77
C GLU A 232 0.43 -9.59 10.01
N ALA A 233 1.41 -10.18 10.70
CA ALA A 233 1.16 -11.06 11.86
C ALA A 233 0.25 -10.41 12.91
N ASN A 234 0.45 -9.12 13.21
CA ASN A 234 -0.30 -8.37 14.22
C ASN A 234 -1.77 -8.11 13.83
N PHE A 235 -2.15 -8.23 12.54
CA PHE A 235 -3.51 -8.03 12.05
C PHE A 235 -4.33 -9.32 11.99
N ARG A 236 -3.71 -10.47 12.26
CA ARG A 236 -4.38 -11.79 12.20
C ARG A 236 -5.45 -11.92 13.28
N PRO A 237 -6.67 -12.39 12.93
CA PRO A 237 -7.78 -12.47 13.86
C PRO A 237 -7.48 -13.45 15.00
N LYS A 238 -8.03 -13.18 16.19
CA LYS A 238 -7.90 -14.10 17.34
C LYS A 238 -8.65 -15.42 17.16
N TYR A 239 -9.56 -15.46 16.19
CA TYR A 239 -10.43 -16.60 15.92
C TYR A 239 -10.16 -17.10 14.49
N ALA A 240 -9.48 -18.25 14.37
CA ALA A 240 -9.37 -18.93 13.09
C ALA A 240 -10.69 -19.65 12.78
N LYS A 241 -11.31 -19.35 11.63
CA LYS A 241 -12.52 -20.06 11.19
C LYS A 241 -12.13 -21.47 10.75
N SER A 242 -12.47 -22.49 11.55
CA SER A 242 -12.53 -23.87 11.07
C SER A 242 -13.87 -24.06 10.36
N SER A 243 -13.93 -23.77 9.06
CA SER A 243 -15.15 -23.90 8.25
C SER A 243 -15.34 -25.32 7.69
N SER A 244 -14.37 -26.23 7.81
CA SER A 244 -14.39 -27.52 7.11
C SER A 244 -13.68 -28.70 7.81
N GLY A 245 -13.70 -28.74 9.15
CA GLY A 245 -13.11 -29.87 9.91
C GLY A 245 -11.59 -29.87 10.01
N ASN A 246 -10.88 -29.29 9.02
CA ASN A 246 -9.42 -29.14 9.01
C ASN A 246 -8.99 -27.66 9.18
N PHE A 247 -7.91 -27.43 9.92
CA PHE A 247 -7.34 -26.10 10.14
C PHE A 247 -6.51 -25.66 8.93
N SER A 248 -6.75 -24.45 8.43
CA SER A 248 -5.97 -23.83 7.35
C SER A 248 -5.70 -22.35 7.66
N LEU A 249 -4.54 -21.86 7.23
CA LEU A 249 -4.14 -20.45 7.28
C LEU A 249 -4.62 -19.64 6.07
N ASP A 250 -5.20 -20.28 5.05
CA ASP A 250 -5.76 -19.66 3.84
C ASP A 250 -4.79 -18.69 3.15
N ILE A 251 -3.52 -19.10 2.99
CA ILE A 251 -2.47 -18.25 2.42
C ILE A 251 -2.54 -18.26 0.89
N ARG A 252 -2.31 -19.42 0.27
CA ARG A 252 -2.32 -19.63 -1.20
C ARG A 252 -2.66 -21.08 -1.54
N PRO A 253 -3.09 -21.39 -2.77
CA PRO A 253 -3.30 -22.78 -3.21
C PRO A 253 -2.00 -23.61 -3.13
N LEU A 254 -2.09 -24.91 -2.84
CA LEU A 254 -0.92 -25.79 -2.68
C LEU A 254 0.04 -25.74 -3.87
N SER A 255 -0.50 -25.67 -5.09
CA SER A 255 0.28 -25.59 -6.33
C SER A 255 1.24 -24.39 -6.36
N GLU A 256 0.77 -23.23 -5.89
CA GLU A 256 1.57 -22.00 -5.85
C GLU A 256 2.60 -22.06 -4.72
N LEU A 257 2.22 -22.60 -3.56
CA LEU A 257 3.15 -22.80 -2.44
C LEU A 257 4.31 -23.72 -2.82
N ILE A 258 4.05 -24.80 -3.57
CA ILE A 258 5.09 -25.70 -4.07
C ILE A 258 6.03 -24.98 -5.04
N ASP A 259 5.48 -24.27 -6.04
CA ASP A 259 6.30 -23.55 -7.03
C ASP A 259 7.16 -22.42 -6.39
N THR A 260 6.68 -21.81 -5.31
CA THR A 260 7.40 -20.75 -4.60
C THR A 260 8.41 -21.30 -3.58
N TYR A 261 8.06 -22.33 -2.79
CA TYR A 261 8.79 -22.65 -1.55
C TYR A 261 9.52 -24.00 -1.53
N TYR A 262 9.31 -24.87 -2.50
CA TYR A 262 9.82 -26.24 -2.45
C TYR A 262 11.36 -26.36 -2.31
N THR A 263 12.13 -25.38 -2.78
CA THR A 263 13.60 -25.42 -2.71
C THR A 263 14.17 -25.18 -1.32
N ARG A 264 13.34 -24.76 -0.35
CA ARG A 264 13.74 -24.57 1.05
C ARG A 264 14.19 -25.87 1.72
N GLU A 265 15.24 -25.81 2.51
CA GLU A 265 15.90 -26.95 3.13
C GLU A 265 14.96 -27.70 4.10
N SER A 266 15.04 -29.03 4.08
CA SER A 266 14.39 -29.94 5.02
C SER A 266 15.28 -31.16 5.23
N THR A 267 15.14 -31.84 6.38
CA THR A 267 15.87 -33.08 6.68
C THR A 267 15.17 -34.29 6.07
N ASP A 268 13.84 -34.32 6.16
CA ASP A 268 12.99 -35.29 5.49
C ASP A 268 12.45 -34.68 4.19
N ASP A 269 12.41 -35.46 3.11
CA ASP A 269 11.88 -34.99 1.84
C ASP A 269 10.35 -34.87 1.86
N LEU A 270 9.65 -35.64 2.71
CA LEU A 270 8.20 -35.53 2.88
C LEU A 270 7.79 -34.15 3.43
N ASP A 271 8.65 -33.56 4.27
CA ASP A 271 8.45 -32.23 4.86
C ASP A 271 8.35 -31.12 3.80
N LYS A 272 8.90 -31.34 2.59
CA LYS A 272 8.80 -30.40 1.48
C LYS A 272 7.36 -30.13 1.06
N VAL A 273 6.46 -31.07 1.34
CA VAL A 273 5.03 -30.96 1.07
C VAL A 273 4.27 -30.73 2.38
N TYR A 274 4.55 -31.51 3.43
CA TYR A 274 3.82 -31.43 4.69
C TYR A 274 3.92 -30.07 5.38
N ALA A 275 5.05 -29.37 5.25
CA ALA A 275 5.19 -28.04 5.81
C ALA A 275 4.26 -26.99 5.18
N LEU A 276 3.73 -27.26 3.98
CA LEU A 276 2.91 -26.32 3.21
C LEU A 276 1.41 -26.61 3.31
N LEU A 277 1.00 -27.83 3.71
CA LEU A 277 -0.41 -28.25 3.70
C LEU A 277 -1.32 -27.34 4.53
N ALA A 278 -0.88 -26.93 5.72
CA ALA A 278 -1.67 -26.05 6.58
C ALA A 278 -1.74 -24.60 6.09
N MET A 279 -0.88 -24.20 5.14
CA MET A 279 -0.91 -22.89 4.49
C MET A 279 -1.87 -22.85 3.30
N CYS A 280 -2.36 -24.00 2.84
CA CYS A 280 -3.14 -24.13 1.61
C CYS A 280 -4.55 -23.55 1.73
N SER A 281 -4.97 -22.77 0.72
CA SER A 281 -6.36 -22.29 0.61
C SER A 281 -7.32 -23.30 -0.03
N ASP A 282 -6.78 -24.30 -0.73
CA ASP A 282 -7.52 -25.46 -1.26
C ASP A 282 -7.51 -26.65 -0.28
N ASN A 283 -8.34 -27.68 -0.54
CA ASN A 283 -8.49 -28.82 0.36
C ASN A 283 -7.77 -30.09 -0.17
N PRO A 284 -6.48 -30.28 0.14
CA PRO A 284 -5.68 -31.41 -0.32
C PRO A 284 -6.06 -32.74 0.36
N THR A 285 -6.76 -32.69 1.50
CA THR A 285 -7.23 -33.87 2.26
C THR A 285 -8.06 -34.83 1.39
N SER A 286 -8.85 -34.28 0.47
CA SER A 286 -9.69 -35.07 -0.45
C SER A 286 -8.88 -35.97 -1.39
N ALA A 287 -7.60 -35.65 -1.61
CA ALA A 287 -6.66 -36.45 -2.39
C ALA A 287 -5.77 -37.37 -1.52
N GLY A 288 -6.03 -37.47 -0.21
CA GLY A 288 -5.23 -38.25 0.72
C GLY A 288 -3.90 -37.58 1.11
N LEU A 289 -3.71 -36.30 0.79
CA LEU A 289 -2.53 -35.53 1.17
C LEU A 289 -2.64 -35.10 2.64
N LEU A 290 -2.18 -35.96 3.52
CA LEU A 290 -2.04 -35.71 4.94
C LEU A 290 -0.63 -36.13 5.40
N PRO A 291 -0.07 -35.49 6.43
CA PRO A 291 1.17 -35.93 7.08
C PRO A 291 1.08 -37.38 7.54
N ASP A 292 1.81 -38.24 6.84
CA ASP A 292 1.96 -39.67 7.11
C ASP A 292 3.42 -40.05 6.85
N TYR A 293 4.19 -40.23 7.91
CA TYR A 293 5.61 -40.57 7.79
C TYR A 293 5.86 -42.06 7.55
N THR A 294 4.80 -42.86 7.35
CA THR A 294 4.92 -44.30 7.05
C THR A 294 4.98 -44.60 5.55
N ILE A 295 4.63 -43.62 4.69
CA ILE A 295 4.65 -43.78 3.24
C ILE A 295 5.98 -43.32 2.61
N PRO A 296 6.40 -43.93 1.49
CA PRO A 296 7.57 -43.47 0.75
C PRO A 296 7.29 -42.16 -0.02
N TRP A 297 8.35 -41.42 -0.32
CA TRP A 297 8.29 -40.16 -1.06
C TRP A 297 7.55 -40.28 -2.40
N GLU A 298 7.77 -41.37 -3.13
CA GLU A 298 7.16 -41.62 -4.44
C GLU A 298 5.63 -41.63 -4.36
N GLN A 299 5.09 -42.23 -3.31
CA GLN A 299 3.64 -42.30 -3.09
C GLN A 299 3.07 -40.91 -2.77
N LEU A 300 3.74 -40.14 -1.90
CA LEU A 300 3.34 -38.76 -1.60
C LEU A 300 3.42 -37.87 -2.84
N PHE A 301 4.50 -37.99 -3.61
CA PHE A 301 4.69 -37.21 -4.82
C PHE A 301 3.63 -37.55 -5.88
N GLN A 302 3.26 -38.82 -6.03
CA GLN A 302 2.16 -39.22 -6.89
C GLN A 302 0.82 -38.59 -6.46
N GLN A 303 0.51 -38.61 -5.16
CA GLN A 303 -0.69 -37.95 -4.62
C GLN A 303 -0.68 -36.44 -4.90
N LEU A 304 0.47 -35.78 -4.74
CA LEU A 304 0.64 -34.36 -5.01
C LEU A 304 0.38 -34.04 -6.48
N VAL A 305 0.99 -34.80 -7.38
CA VAL A 305 0.83 -34.57 -8.83
C VAL A 305 -0.63 -34.81 -9.24
N GLN A 306 -1.28 -35.87 -8.74
CA GLN A 306 -2.69 -36.13 -9.04
C GLN A 306 -3.63 -35.04 -8.51
N PHE A 307 -3.33 -34.46 -7.35
CA PHE A 307 -4.09 -33.33 -6.81
C PHE A 307 -3.96 -32.08 -7.68
N ILE A 308 -2.76 -31.78 -8.19
CA ILE A 308 -2.49 -30.56 -8.96
C ILE A 308 -2.90 -30.71 -10.45
N LEU A 309 -2.61 -31.84 -11.09
CA LEU A 309 -2.70 -32.05 -12.54
C LEU A 309 -3.92 -32.85 -13.00
N CYS A 310 -4.84 -33.21 -12.10
CA CYS A 310 -5.99 -34.10 -12.35
C CYS A 310 -5.60 -35.59 -12.53
N LYS A 311 -6.54 -36.50 -12.21
CA LYS A 311 -6.34 -37.95 -12.19
C LYS A 311 -6.13 -38.59 -13.56
N GLU A 312 -6.49 -37.89 -14.64
CA GLU A 312 -6.46 -38.41 -16.01
C GLU A 312 -5.08 -38.35 -16.68
N ILE A 313 -4.12 -37.63 -16.08
CA ILE A 313 -2.78 -37.50 -16.63
C ILE A 313 -1.89 -38.63 -16.10
N GLU A 314 -1.38 -39.47 -17.02
CA GLU A 314 -0.37 -40.47 -16.69
C GLU A 314 0.98 -39.82 -16.41
N VAL A 315 1.54 -40.09 -15.23
CA VAL A 315 2.78 -39.50 -14.74
C VAL A 315 3.81 -40.60 -14.55
N ILE A 316 4.96 -40.42 -15.18
CA ILE A 316 6.13 -41.24 -14.94
C ILE A 316 7.00 -40.50 -13.93
N ILE A 317 7.14 -41.10 -12.75
CA ILE A 317 8.06 -40.65 -11.69
C ILE A 317 9.26 -41.60 -11.72
N PRO A 318 10.41 -41.20 -12.29
CA PRO A 318 11.61 -42.04 -12.25
C PRO A 318 12.04 -42.25 -10.80
N GLN A 319 12.34 -43.50 -10.42
CA GLN A 319 12.74 -43.87 -9.05
C GLN A 319 13.87 -42.96 -8.53
N GLY A 320 13.71 -42.47 -7.29
CA GLY A 320 14.69 -41.62 -6.61
C GLY A 320 14.88 -40.22 -7.22
N ARG A 321 14.03 -39.78 -8.16
CA ARG A 321 14.12 -38.43 -8.75
C ARG A 321 12.92 -37.57 -8.35
N LYS A 322 13.21 -36.32 -7.93
CA LYS A 322 12.22 -35.25 -7.66
C LYS A 322 11.72 -34.60 -8.96
N LYS A 323 11.47 -35.42 -9.99
CA LYS A 323 11.08 -34.99 -11.33
C LYS A 323 9.91 -35.83 -11.81
N ALA A 324 8.85 -35.18 -12.27
CA ALA A 324 7.73 -35.83 -12.93
C ALA A 324 7.86 -35.59 -14.45
N LYS A 325 7.70 -36.66 -15.24
CA LYS A 325 7.49 -36.56 -16.69
C LYS A 325 6.07 -37.01 -17.00
N PHE A 326 5.34 -36.24 -17.79
CA PHE A 326 3.98 -36.58 -18.17
C PHE A 326 3.66 -36.05 -19.55
N ARG A 327 2.69 -36.69 -20.21
CA ARG A 327 2.16 -36.26 -21.51
C ARG A 327 0.76 -35.71 -21.29
N SER A 328 0.48 -34.54 -21.86
CA SER A 328 -0.85 -33.95 -21.78
C SER A 328 -1.17 -33.19 -23.06
N LYS A 329 -2.46 -33.09 -23.39
CA LYS A 329 -2.91 -32.20 -24.46
C LYS A 329 -3.00 -30.78 -23.91
N GLY A 330 -2.47 -29.81 -24.65
CA GLY A 330 -2.44 -28.41 -24.25
C GLY A 330 -3.07 -27.48 -25.28
N CYS A 331 -3.58 -26.35 -24.80
CA CYS A 331 -4.03 -25.22 -25.61
C CYS A 331 -3.20 -23.98 -25.23
N VAL A 332 -2.49 -23.40 -26.20
CA VAL A 332 -1.66 -22.20 -25.97
C VAL A 332 -2.55 -20.98 -25.94
N LEU A 333 -2.55 -20.28 -24.81
CA LEU A 333 -3.32 -19.06 -24.60
C LEU A 333 -2.54 -17.84 -25.07
N GLY A 334 -1.23 -17.81 -24.80
CA GLY A 334 -0.35 -16.69 -25.09
C GLY A 334 1.11 -16.97 -24.77
N SER A 335 1.91 -15.91 -24.72
CA SER A 335 3.32 -15.94 -24.31
C SER A 335 3.67 -14.75 -23.43
N VAL A 336 4.65 -14.92 -22.54
CA VAL A 336 5.16 -13.87 -21.68
C VAL A 336 5.96 -12.84 -22.48
N ASN A 337 5.60 -11.57 -22.38
CA ASN A 337 6.26 -10.45 -23.07
C ASN A 337 7.30 -9.74 -22.20
N SER A 338 6.93 -9.43 -20.95
CA SER A 338 7.81 -8.76 -20.00
C SER A 338 7.56 -9.27 -18.58
N VAL A 339 8.57 -9.18 -17.71
CA VAL A 339 8.49 -9.53 -16.30
C VAL A 339 9.14 -8.40 -15.51
N ASP A 340 8.41 -7.82 -14.58
CA ASP A 340 8.86 -6.77 -13.67
C ASP A 340 8.71 -7.25 -12.23
N VAL A 341 9.73 -7.01 -11.40
CA VAL A 341 9.74 -7.49 -10.02
C VAL A 341 9.14 -6.40 -9.14
N ASP A 342 8.09 -6.74 -8.39
CA ASP A 342 7.46 -5.78 -7.48
C ASP A 342 8.47 -5.32 -6.40
N VAL A 343 8.73 -4.02 -6.38
CA VAL A 343 9.68 -3.35 -5.48
C VAL A 343 9.18 -3.37 -4.01
N ALA A 344 7.89 -3.65 -3.78
CA ALA A 344 7.24 -3.57 -2.47
C ALA A 344 7.37 -4.83 -1.57
N TRP A 345 8.25 -5.79 -1.90
CA TRP A 345 8.52 -6.99 -1.08
C TRP A 345 7.28 -7.85 -0.76
N ASN A 346 6.26 -7.84 -1.62
CA ASN A 346 5.01 -8.60 -1.45
C ASN A 346 5.06 -10.06 -1.93
N ASP A 347 6.25 -10.57 -2.25
CA ASP A 347 6.47 -11.90 -2.86
C ASP A 347 5.72 -12.12 -4.19
N MET A 348 5.62 -11.03 -4.98
CA MET A 348 4.93 -10.95 -6.27
C MET A 348 5.87 -10.48 -7.40
N GLN A 349 5.53 -10.85 -8.63
CA GLN A 349 6.10 -10.35 -9.88
C GLN A 349 4.97 -9.95 -10.82
N LYS A 350 5.17 -8.86 -11.57
CA LYS A 350 4.28 -8.40 -12.64
C LYS A 350 4.69 -9.09 -13.93
N VAL A 351 3.83 -9.94 -14.46
CA VAL A 351 4.07 -10.69 -15.70
C VAL A 351 3.12 -10.19 -16.77
N GLU A 352 3.65 -9.63 -17.85
CA GLU A 352 2.85 -9.23 -18.99
C GLU A 352 2.67 -10.41 -19.96
N ILE A 353 1.42 -10.76 -20.25
CA ILE A 353 1.06 -11.85 -21.15
C ILE A 353 0.46 -11.27 -22.43
N VAL A 354 1.00 -11.68 -23.58
CA VAL A 354 0.44 -11.41 -24.89
C VAL A 354 -0.36 -12.63 -25.34
N PHE A 355 -1.68 -12.47 -25.45
CA PHE A 355 -2.58 -13.51 -25.90
C PHE A 355 -2.49 -13.75 -27.41
N THR A 356 -2.67 -15.00 -27.83
CA THR A 356 -2.78 -15.35 -29.25
C THR A 356 -4.06 -14.77 -29.85
N ASP A 357 -4.14 -14.62 -31.18
CA ASP A 357 -5.28 -14.00 -31.87
C ASP A 357 -6.62 -14.64 -31.51
N ALA A 358 -6.63 -15.96 -31.31
CA ALA A 358 -7.80 -16.71 -30.88
C ALA A 358 -8.34 -16.26 -29.51
N PHE A 359 -7.51 -15.63 -28.67
CA PHE A 359 -7.84 -15.23 -27.30
C PHE A 359 -7.69 -13.71 -27.05
N LYS A 360 -7.36 -12.90 -28.06
CA LYS A 360 -7.28 -11.43 -27.94
C LYS A 360 -8.61 -10.78 -27.52
N TYR A 361 -9.75 -11.41 -27.82
CA TYR A 361 -11.06 -10.95 -27.37
C TYR A 361 -11.17 -10.94 -25.83
N LEU A 362 -10.47 -11.83 -25.12
CA LEU A 362 -10.45 -11.88 -23.65
C LEU A 362 -9.78 -10.65 -23.04
N GLN A 363 -8.76 -10.10 -23.71
CA GLN A 363 -8.10 -8.85 -23.33
C GLN A 363 -9.06 -7.65 -23.43
N SER A 364 -10.01 -7.70 -24.37
CA SER A 364 -11.03 -6.65 -24.54
C SER A 364 -12.16 -6.71 -23.51
N GLU A 365 -12.48 -7.89 -22.97
CA GLU A 365 -13.52 -8.06 -21.94
C GLU A 365 -13.01 -7.84 -20.50
N MET A 366 -11.72 -8.08 -20.23
CA MET A 366 -11.13 -7.91 -18.88
C MET A 366 -10.55 -6.52 -18.59
N GLY A 367 -10.53 -5.62 -19.59
CA GLY A 367 -10.08 -4.24 -19.44
C GLY A 367 -8.58 -4.10 -19.19
N THR A 368 -7.80 -3.80 -20.24
CA THR A 368 -6.39 -3.34 -20.23
C THR A 368 -5.32 -4.11 -19.42
N GLN A 369 -5.65 -5.06 -18.55
CA GLN A 369 -4.67 -5.72 -17.68
C GLN A 369 -4.07 -6.96 -18.38
N THR A 370 -3.11 -6.73 -19.28
CA THR A 370 -2.18 -7.77 -19.75
C THR A 370 -1.12 -8.12 -18.72
N THR A 371 -0.91 -7.23 -17.75
CA THR A 371 0.02 -7.39 -16.65
C THR A 371 -0.66 -8.06 -15.46
N TRP A 372 -0.14 -9.21 -15.04
CA TRP A 372 -0.66 -10.00 -13.93
C TRP A 372 0.32 -9.99 -12.77
N ASN A 373 -0.14 -9.69 -11.55
CA ASN A 373 0.63 -10.03 -10.37
C ASN A 373 0.54 -11.54 -10.13
N ILE A 374 1.68 -12.21 -10.29
CA ILE A 374 1.87 -13.65 -10.08
C ILE A 374 2.85 -13.85 -8.93
N PRO A 375 2.68 -14.88 -8.07
CA PRO A 375 3.70 -15.29 -7.12
C PRO A 375 5.08 -15.42 -7.76
N MET A 376 6.11 -15.01 -7.04
CA MET A 376 7.46 -15.33 -7.45
C MET A 376 7.71 -16.84 -7.37
N THR A 377 8.41 -17.36 -8.37
CA THR A 377 8.74 -18.79 -8.50
C THR A 377 10.25 -18.95 -8.49
N GLU A 378 10.75 -20.09 -8.04
CA GLU A 378 12.20 -20.33 -8.02
C GLU A 378 12.79 -20.40 -9.45
N LYS A 379 12.02 -20.97 -10.38
CA LYS A 379 12.30 -20.83 -11.81
C LYS A 379 11.76 -19.49 -12.28
N ASN A 380 12.64 -18.53 -12.53
CA ASN A 380 12.27 -17.23 -13.03
C ASN A 380 11.49 -17.36 -14.35
N ILE A 381 10.30 -16.76 -14.36
CA ILE A 381 9.53 -16.52 -15.58
C ILE A 381 10.33 -15.55 -16.45
N GLN A 382 10.39 -15.84 -17.75
CA GLN A 382 11.17 -15.05 -18.71
C GLN A 382 10.32 -14.73 -19.93
N ARG A 383 10.71 -13.67 -20.64
CA ARG A 383 10.16 -13.35 -21.94
C ARG A 383 10.28 -14.55 -22.88
N GLY A 384 9.20 -14.89 -23.56
CA GLY A 384 9.10 -16.04 -24.46
C GLY A 384 8.59 -17.32 -23.80
N ASP A 385 8.41 -17.37 -22.47
CA ASP A 385 7.73 -18.48 -21.83
C ASP A 385 6.28 -18.59 -22.33
N ILE A 386 5.82 -19.82 -22.50
CA ILE A 386 4.52 -20.13 -23.10
C ILE A 386 3.47 -20.23 -22.00
N PHE A 387 2.38 -19.50 -22.17
CA PHE A 387 1.23 -19.53 -21.28
C PHE A 387 0.13 -20.41 -21.90
N CYS A 388 -0.20 -21.53 -21.26
CA CYS A 388 -1.10 -22.54 -21.82
C CYS A 388 -2.03 -23.14 -20.77
N ILE A 389 -3.11 -23.78 -21.19
CA ILE A 389 -3.99 -24.58 -20.34
C ILE A 389 -3.86 -26.05 -20.75
N LEU A 390 -3.69 -26.94 -19.77
CA LEU A 390 -3.60 -28.39 -19.98
C LEU A 390 -4.99 -29.03 -19.85
N GLN A 391 -5.24 -30.07 -20.64
CA GLN A 391 -6.50 -30.80 -20.61
C GLN A 391 -6.74 -31.38 -19.21
N GLY A 392 -7.94 -31.14 -18.67
CA GLY A 392 -8.34 -31.62 -17.34
C GLY A 392 -7.86 -30.76 -16.17
N VAL A 393 -7.00 -29.75 -16.41
CA VAL A 393 -6.46 -28.87 -15.36
C VAL A 393 -7.28 -27.57 -15.32
N SER A 394 -7.62 -27.09 -14.12
CA SER A 394 -8.47 -25.90 -13.93
C SER A 394 -7.73 -24.57 -13.97
N LYS A 395 -6.40 -24.59 -13.94
CA LYS A 395 -5.53 -23.41 -13.90
C LYS A 395 -4.47 -23.49 -15.01
N PRO A 396 -4.10 -22.37 -15.62
CA PRO A 396 -3.11 -22.35 -16.69
C PRO A 396 -1.69 -22.60 -16.17
N THR A 397 -0.83 -23.10 -17.02
CA THR A 397 0.56 -23.52 -16.77
C THR A 397 1.51 -22.67 -17.61
N ILE A 398 2.64 -22.26 -17.03
CA ILE A 398 3.71 -21.57 -17.75
C ILE A 398 4.84 -22.56 -18.03
N ILE A 399 5.19 -22.73 -19.31
CA ILE A 399 6.14 -23.73 -19.78
C ILE A 399 7.21 -23.13 -20.68
N ARG A 400 8.40 -23.75 -20.71
CA ARG A 400 9.53 -23.34 -21.55
C ARG A 400 10.01 -24.50 -22.42
N LEU A 401 10.15 -24.26 -23.72
CA LEU A 401 10.69 -25.26 -24.65
C LEU A 401 12.16 -25.57 -24.32
N CYS A 402 12.48 -26.84 -24.15
CA CYS A 402 13.80 -27.35 -23.78
C CYS A 402 14.17 -28.51 -24.71
N GLY A 403 14.54 -28.21 -25.95
CA GLY A 403 14.82 -29.26 -26.95
C GLY A 403 13.52 -29.92 -27.43
N ASP A 404 13.36 -31.21 -27.12
CA ASP A 404 12.23 -32.06 -27.52
C ASP A 404 11.09 -32.14 -26.47
N TYR A 405 11.25 -31.50 -25.30
CA TYR A 405 10.23 -31.44 -24.24
C TYR A 405 10.04 -30.02 -23.72
N PHE A 406 8.99 -29.81 -22.93
CA PHE A 406 8.71 -28.55 -22.25
C PHE A 406 9.00 -28.67 -20.74
N SER A 407 9.83 -27.78 -20.21
CA SER A 407 10.01 -27.65 -18.77
C SER A 407 8.86 -26.83 -18.18
N VAL A 408 8.23 -27.33 -17.12
CA VAL A 408 7.27 -26.56 -16.34
C VAL A 408 8.03 -25.53 -15.50
N ILE A 409 7.70 -24.26 -15.71
CA ILE A 409 8.20 -23.11 -14.95
C ILE A 409 7.25 -22.82 -13.78
N MET A 410 5.94 -22.83 -14.05
CA MET A 410 4.88 -22.69 -13.05
C MET A 410 3.75 -23.65 -13.40
N ILE A 411 3.38 -24.54 -12.46
CA ILE A 411 2.38 -25.59 -12.71
C ILE A 411 0.96 -25.02 -12.78
N ALA A 412 0.69 -23.98 -11.98
CA ALA A 412 -0.60 -23.32 -11.89
C ALA A 412 -0.43 -21.81 -11.65
N ALA A 413 -0.59 -21.02 -12.71
CA ALA A 413 -0.54 -19.57 -12.69
C ALA A 413 -1.93 -18.98 -12.44
N THR A 414 -2.10 -18.24 -11.33
CA THR A 414 -3.35 -17.54 -11.01
C THR A 414 -3.09 -16.02 -11.00
N PRO A 415 -3.87 -15.21 -11.73
CA PRO A 415 -3.81 -13.75 -11.60
C PRO A 415 -4.37 -13.33 -10.24
N MET A 416 -3.52 -12.73 -9.39
CA MET A 416 -3.92 -12.32 -8.03
C MET A 416 -4.79 -11.06 -8.02
N ASP A 417 -4.59 -10.14 -8.96
CA ASP A 417 -5.27 -8.84 -9.05
C ASP A 417 -6.73 -8.91 -9.47
N PHE A 418 -7.19 -10.09 -9.90
CA PHE A 418 -8.56 -10.25 -10.32
C PHE A 418 -9.48 -10.19 -9.10
N THR A 419 -10.50 -9.33 -9.18
CA THR A 419 -11.63 -9.38 -8.27
C THR A 419 -12.26 -10.78 -8.28
N LEU A 420 -12.94 -11.18 -7.21
CA LEU A 420 -13.60 -12.51 -7.13
C LEU A 420 -14.50 -12.80 -8.36
N GLU A 421 -15.12 -11.75 -8.91
CA GLU A 421 -15.94 -11.81 -10.12
C GLU A 421 -15.10 -12.04 -11.39
N LEU A 422 -13.99 -11.31 -11.57
CA LEU A 422 -13.06 -11.54 -12.69
C LEU A 422 -12.42 -12.94 -12.63
N LYS A 423 -12.10 -13.44 -11.43
CA LYS A 423 -11.62 -14.83 -11.24
C LYS A 423 -12.69 -15.83 -11.69
N SER A 424 -13.94 -15.64 -11.30
CA SER A 424 -15.06 -16.50 -11.72
C SER A 424 -15.23 -16.52 -13.25
N GLU A 425 -15.24 -15.35 -13.90
CA GLU A 425 -15.33 -15.26 -15.36
C GLU A 425 -14.12 -15.90 -16.06
N TRP A 426 -12.91 -15.67 -15.56
CA TRP A 426 -11.70 -16.31 -16.06
C TRP A 426 -11.80 -17.84 -16.00
N TYR A 427 -12.27 -18.41 -14.89
CA TYR A 427 -12.47 -19.84 -14.78
C TYR A 427 -13.59 -20.37 -15.69
N LYS A 428 -14.65 -19.58 -15.95
CA LYS A 428 -15.69 -19.95 -16.92
C LYS A 428 -15.12 -20.02 -18.35
N ILE A 429 -14.28 -19.06 -18.72
CA ILE A 429 -13.58 -19.04 -20.02
C ILE A 429 -12.64 -20.24 -20.15
N LEU A 430 -11.81 -20.50 -19.15
CA LEU A 430 -10.91 -21.66 -19.19
C LEU A 430 -11.69 -22.99 -19.32
N ARG A 431 -12.86 -23.09 -18.67
CA ARG A 431 -13.75 -24.25 -18.78
C ARG A 431 -14.47 -24.37 -20.12
N SER A 432 -14.59 -23.29 -20.90
CA SER A 432 -15.22 -23.36 -22.23
C SER A 432 -14.28 -23.87 -23.32
N ILE A 433 -12.98 -23.95 -23.04
CA ILE A 433 -11.97 -24.53 -23.94
C ILE A 433 -12.17 -26.04 -23.97
N THR A 434 -12.72 -26.54 -25.09
CA THR A 434 -12.98 -27.97 -25.32
C THR A 434 -11.98 -28.62 -26.28
N THR A 435 -11.22 -27.82 -27.02
CA THR A 435 -10.26 -28.28 -28.03
C THR A 435 -8.81 -28.07 -27.55
N PHE A 436 -8.03 -29.15 -27.52
CA PHE A 436 -6.63 -29.15 -27.11
C PHE A 436 -5.76 -29.69 -28.26
N PRO A 437 -5.26 -28.82 -29.15
CA PRO A 437 -4.68 -29.24 -30.44
C PRO A 437 -3.23 -29.71 -30.37
N ARG A 438 -2.54 -29.57 -29.23
CA ARG A 438 -1.11 -29.89 -29.11
C ARG A 438 -0.89 -31.02 -28.13
N ASP A 439 -0.15 -32.04 -28.52
CA ASP A 439 0.41 -33.03 -27.60
C ASP A 439 1.72 -32.47 -27.01
N LEU A 440 1.77 -32.32 -25.69
CA LEU A 440 2.91 -31.76 -24.98
C LEU A 440 3.59 -32.83 -24.13
N LEU A 441 4.90 -33.00 -24.30
CA LEU A 441 5.75 -33.75 -23.37
C LEU A 441 6.29 -32.77 -22.33
N LEU A 442 5.90 -32.95 -21.07
CA LEU A 442 6.18 -32.01 -19.99
C LEU A 442 7.09 -32.64 -18.94
N ALA A 443 8.03 -31.84 -18.45
CA ALA A 443 8.91 -32.20 -17.34
C ALA A 443 8.74 -31.18 -16.21
N TRP A 444 8.24 -31.64 -15.07
CA TRP A 444 8.15 -30.84 -13.86
C TRP A 444 9.26 -31.27 -12.89
N ASP A 445 10.31 -30.45 -12.86
CA ASP A 445 11.48 -30.64 -12.01
C ASP A 445 11.37 -29.75 -10.77
N LEU A 446 11.21 -30.37 -9.60
CA LEU A 446 11.18 -29.69 -8.31
C LEU A 446 12.58 -29.55 -7.69
N GLY A 447 13.62 -30.20 -8.25
CA GLY A 447 14.94 -30.34 -7.65
C GLY A 447 16.01 -29.29 -8.07
N GLY A 448 15.65 -28.25 -8.82
CA GLY A 448 16.52 -27.09 -9.11
C GLY A 448 17.84 -27.33 -9.86
N SER A 449 18.17 -28.57 -10.28
CA SER A 449 19.47 -28.87 -10.91
C SER A 449 19.42 -28.75 -12.44
N ARG A 450 20.14 -27.76 -12.99
CA ARG A 450 20.46 -27.56 -14.43
C ARG A 450 21.39 -28.65 -15.03
N LYS A 451 21.24 -29.93 -14.69
CA LYS A 451 21.87 -30.98 -15.50
C LYS A 451 21.02 -31.20 -16.74
N LYS A 452 21.61 -30.96 -17.93
CA LYS A 452 21.00 -31.20 -19.24
C LYS A 452 20.33 -32.58 -19.25
N PHE A 453 19.14 -32.67 -19.86
CA PHE A 453 18.58 -33.92 -20.32
C PHE A 453 19.54 -34.52 -21.35
N ALA A 454 20.43 -35.41 -20.92
CA ALA A 454 21.19 -36.26 -21.81
C ALA A 454 21.05 -37.70 -21.32
N SER A 455 20.66 -38.55 -22.27
CA SER A 455 20.58 -40.02 -22.23
C SER A 455 19.74 -40.66 -21.12
N LEU A 456 18.46 -40.85 -21.40
CA LEU A 456 17.67 -42.02 -20.98
C LEU A 456 16.78 -42.45 -22.15
N GLU A 457 17.40 -42.61 -23.33
CA GLU A 457 16.87 -43.43 -24.41
C GLU A 457 17.45 -44.84 -24.25
N SER A 458 16.87 -45.61 -23.34
CA SER A 458 16.95 -47.08 -23.33
C SER A 458 16.23 -47.57 -22.09
N GLU A 459 14.90 -47.66 -22.17
CA GLU A 459 14.20 -48.91 -21.87
C GLU A 459 12.69 -48.74 -22.14
N SER A 460 12.26 -49.45 -23.18
CA SER A 460 10.88 -49.88 -23.48
C SER A 460 9.78 -48.82 -23.68
N LEU A 461 9.76 -48.25 -24.89
CA LEU A 461 8.51 -48.03 -25.63
C LEU A 461 8.69 -48.66 -27.02
N ARG A 462 8.45 -49.98 -27.13
CA ARG A 462 8.26 -50.64 -28.43
C ARG A 462 6.77 -50.84 -28.66
N VAL A 463 6.26 -50.27 -29.75
CA VAL A 463 5.08 -50.78 -30.46
C VAL A 463 5.46 -50.85 -31.94
N PRO A 464 5.15 -51.95 -32.66
CA PRO A 464 5.74 -52.24 -33.96
C PRO A 464 5.01 -51.51 -35.08
N VAL A 465 5.75 -50.91 -36.02
CA VAL A 465 5.22 -50.64 -37.35
C VAL A 465 6.25 -51.00 -38.40
N ASN A 466 5.74 -51.74 -39.38
CA ASN A 466 6.37 -52.33 -40.53
C ASN A 466 7.15 -51.35 -41.43
N SER A 467 8.33 -51.84 -41.82
CA SER A 467 8.91 -51.90 -43.17
C SER A 467 9.04 -50.65 -44.06
N ASN A 468 10.28 -50.52 -44.54
CA ASN A 468 10.76 -49.88 -45.78
C ASN A 468 10.99 -48.37 -45.67
N SER A 469 12.17 -47.83 -46.00
CA SER A 469 13.29 -48.36 -46.79
C SER A 469 14.52 -47.46 -46.64
N MET A 470 15.71 -48.09 -46.59
CA MET A 470 16.98 -47.69 -47.23
C MET A 470 17.60 -46.34 -46.81
N ILE A 471 18.91 -46.16 -46.56
CA ILE A 471 20.19 -46.87 -46.72
C ILE A 471 21.16 -45.96 -45.89
N GLU A 472 21.94 -46.51 -44.94
CA GLU A 472 23.44 -46.59 -44.99
C GLU A 472 24.11 -45.21 -45.15
N GLU A 473 25.12 -44.76 -44.39
CA GLU A 473 26.36 -45.35 -43.85
C GLU A 473 27.05 -44.13 -43.16
N ASP A 474 27.51 -44.15 -41.91
CA ASP A 474 28.75 -44.71 -41.34
C ASP A 474 29.73 -43.60 -40.89
N LEU A 475 30.56 -43.98 -39.91
CA LEU A 475 31.79 -43.36 -39.38
C LEU A 475 31.60 -42.39 -38.20
N GLU A 476 31.58 -42.87 -36.95
CA GLU A 476 32.69 -43.31 -36.08
C GLU A 476 33.64 -42.21 -35.56
N MET A 477 33.71 -42.15 -34.22
CA MET A 477 34.87 -41.91 -33.34
C MET A 477 35.56 -40.53 -33.42
N ASP A 478 36.08 -39.91 -32.36
CA ASP A 478 36.45 -40.38 -31.03
C ASP A 478 36.50 -39.18 -30.06
N GLU A 479 36.50 -39.48 -28.78
CA GLU A 479 36.71 -38.57 -27.66
C GLU A 479 38.10 -37.90 -27.69
N THR A 480 38.24 -36.69 -27.12
CA THR A 480 39.25 -36.40 -26.09
C THR A 480 39.24 -34.94 -25.61
N GLN A 481 39.20 -34.82 -24.27
CA GLN A 481 39.98 -33.94 -23.41
C GLN A 481 40.23 -32.46 -23.79
N GLY A 482 39.63 -31.58 -22.98
CA GLY A 482 40.43 -30.82 -22.01
C GLY A 482 40.94 -29.42 -22.39
N VAL A 483 40.87 -28.57 -21.36
CA VAL A 483 41.73 -27.40 -21.08
C VAL A 483 41.21 -26.03 -21.55
N GLU A 484 40.86 -25.24 -20.53
CA GLU A 484 40.76 -23.79 -20.53
C GLU A 484 42.05 -23.13 -21.02
N LYS A 485 41.92 -22.11 -21.89
CA LYS A 485 42.75 -20.88 -21.80
C LYS A 485 42.15 -19.74 -22.60
N ASN A 486 42.09 -18.58 -21.93
CA ASN A 486 41.81 -17.24 -22.43
C ASN A 486 42.62 -16.90 -23.70
N ILE A 487 42.04 -16.06 -24.56
CA ILE A 487 42.71 -14.98 -25.32
C ILE A 487 41.63 -13.90 -25.63
N GLU A 488 41.95 -12.64 -25.31
CA GLU A 488 41.26 -11.43 -25.74
C GLU A 488 41.62 -11.07 -27.20
N SER A 489 40.76 -10.23 -27.80
CA SER A 489 41.03 -9.20 -28.83
C SER A 489 40.71 -9.47 -30.32
N SER A 490 40.41 -8.35 -30.99
CA SER A 490 39.98 -8.07 -32.38
C SER A 490 38.50 -8.35 -32.67
N GLU A 491 37.57 -7.38 -32.69
CA GLU A 491 37.53 -6.12 -33.46
C GLU A 491 37.64 -6.32 -34.98
N GLU A 492 36.78 -5.60 -35.73
CA GLU A 492 36.59 -5.56 -37.19
C GLU A 492 35.62 -6.57 -37.83
N ILE A 493 34.32 -6.21 -37.87
CA ILE A 493 33.67 -5.78 -39.12
C ILE A 493 32.72 -4.63 -38.77
N ARG A 494 33.23 -3.39 -38.82
CA ARG A 494 32.46 -2.17 -38.98
C ARG A 494 32.75 -1.71 -40.40
N ASP A 495 31.72 -1.62 -41.23
CA ASP A 495 31.49 -0.53 -42.18
C ASP A 495 30.60 -0.95 -43.35
N SER A 496 29.35 -0.49 -43.27
CA SER A 496 28.70 0.19 -44.39
C SER A 496 28.04 1.44 -43.81
N LEU A 497 28.91 2.37 -43.39
CA LEU A 497 28.77 3.82 -43.43
C LEU A 497 28.23 4.28 -44.82
N GLU A 498 27.59 5.41 -45.08
CA GLU A 498 27.13 6.59 -44.33
C GLU A 498 26.71 7.67 -45.39
N VAL A 499 26.18 8.80 -44.90
CA VAL A 499 26.24 10.19 -45.47
C VAL A 499 25.30 10.63 -46.62
N LYS A 500 24.44 11.62 -46.32
CA LYS A 500 24.57 13.08 -46.70
C LYS A 500 23.27 13.82 -46.36
N ILE A 501 23.23 14.65 -45.30
CA ILE A 501 23.59 16.08 -45.24
C ILE A 501 22.92 16.93 -46.33
N HIS A 502 22.07 17.88 -45.91
CA HIS A 502 22.04 19.23 -46.51
C HIS A 502 21.68 20.31 -45.46
N ILE A 503 22.46 21.38 -45.52
CA ILE A 503 22.45 22.62 -44.73
C ILE A 503 21.84 23.75 -45.59
N LYS A 504 21.06 24.66 -44.98
CA LYS A 504 20.86 26.11 -45.30
C LYS A 504 19.80 26.66 -44.33
N ALA A 505 20.02 27.59 -43.39
CA ALA A 505 20.55 28.97 -43.37
C ALA A 505 19.54 30.08 -43.78
N GLU A 506 19.47 31.14 -42.95
CA GLU A 506 18.79 32.48 -43.03
C GLU A 506 17.34 32.59 -42.50
N GLY A 507 16.89 33.56 -41.66
CA GLY A 507 17.46 34.74 -40.99
C GLY A 507 16.38 35.63 -40.30
N CYS A 508 16.80 36.48 -39.32
CA CYS A 508 16.13 37.64 -38.64
C CYS A 508 14.99 37.40 -37.59
N SER A 509 14.90 38.07 -36.42
CA SER A 509 15.68 39.15 -35.78
C SER A 509 15.20 39.43 -34.32
N GLU A 510 16.13 39.94 -33.47
CA GLU A 510 15.95 40.79 -32.24
C GLU A 510 15.28 40.17 -31.01
N SER A 511 15.70 40.39 -29.76
CA SER A 511 16.76 41.15 -29.06
C SER A 511 16.80 40.52 -27.64
N GLY A 512 17.92 40.27 -26.97
CA GLY A 512 19.01 41.16 -26.55
C GLY A 512 19.30 40.74 -25.10
N ARG A 513 20.39 39.97 -24.89
CA ARG A 513 21.71 40.43 -24.38
C ARG A 513 21.75 40.47 -22.85
N SER A 514 22.79 40.03 -22.14
CA SER A 514 24.15 39.49 -22.40
C SER A 514 24.85 39.58 -21.03
N SER A 515 25.93 38.92 -20.62
CA SER A 515 26.94 37.98 -21.15
C SER A 515 27.92 37.78 -19.99
N GLU A 516 28.27 36.55 -19.62
CA GLU A 516 29.58 35.88 -19.84
C GLU A 516 30.83 36.49 -19.15
N ALA A 517 31.55 35.64 -18.40
CA ALA A 517 32.97 35.26 -18.57
C ALA A 517 33.32 34.22 -17.46
N LYS A 518 33.59 32.94 -17.73
CA LYS A 518 34.81 32.26 -18.25
C LYS A 518 36.03 32.19 -17.30
N GLU A 519 36.44 30.93 -17.12
CA GLU A 519 37.80 30.36 -17.08
C GLU A 519 38.64 30.31 -15.78
N ASN A 520 39.14 29.09 -15.54
CA ASN A 520 40.12 28.64 -14.57
C ASN A 520 41.51 29.28 -14.77
N SER A 521 42.24 29.52 -13.68
CA SER A 521 43.68 29.21 -13.61
C SER A 521 44.23 29.25 -12.18
N ASN A 522 45.05 28.25 -11.86
CA ASN A 522 46.13 28.16 -10.87
C ASN A 522 46.53 29.43 -10.08
N ILE A 523 46.85 29.27 -8.79
CA ILE A 523 48.21 29.49 -8.21
C ILE A 523 48.17 29.25 -6.68
N ASN A 524 49.20 28.53 -6.20
CA ASN A 524 49.61 28.32 -4.81
C ASN A 524 50.17 29.61 -4.16
N GLU A 525 50.53 29.50 -2.87
CA GLU A 525 51.53 30.32 -2.14
C GLU A 525 50.93 31.50 -1.37
N HIS A 526 50.85 31.44 -0.04
CA HIS A 526 51.90 31.56 0.99
C HIS A 526 52.14 33.00 1.46
N SER A 527 52.31 33.09 2.79
CA SER A 527 53.08 34.11 3.54
C SER A 527 52.33 35.44 3.79
N THR A 528 51.89 35.70 5.03
CA THR A 528 52.62 36.29 6.18
C THR A 528 53.07 37.74 5.96
N ALA A 529 52.56 38.64 6.80
CA ALA A 529 53.20 39.80 7.44
C ALA A 529 52.07 40.60 8.11
N GLU A 530 52.06 40.83 9.43
CA GLU A 530 52.79 41.93 10.12
C GLU A 530 52.37 43.28 9.52
N GLU A 531 51.85 44.29 10.23
CA GLU A 531 52.03 44.77 11.60
C GLU A 531 51.07 45.98 11.80
N TYR A 532 50.78 46.34 13.06
CA TYR A 532 50.50 47.67 13.70
C TYR A 532 49.82 48.81 12.89
N SER A 533 49.01 49.74 13.42
CA SER A 533 48.50 50.08 14.75
C SER A 533 47.63 51.34 14.61
N GLU A 534 46.57 51.39 15.41
CA GLU A 534 45.97 52.53 16.13
C GLU A 534 45.66 53.92 15.50
N VAL A 535 44.62 54.50 16.13
CA VAL A 535 44.39 55.91 16.54
C VAL A 535 43.24 56.68 15.84
N GLU A 536 42.17 56.89 16.63
CA GLU A 536 41.26 58.08 16.78
C GLU A 536 40.49 58.64 15.57
N GLU A 537 39.40 59.39 15.71
CA GLU A 537 38.32 59.64 16.68
C GLU A 537 37.33 60.49 15.86
N CYS A 538 36.03 60.45 16.14
CA CYS A 538 35.20 61.62 15.86
C CYS A 538 34.02 61.67 16.83
N SER A 539 34.14 62.64 17.75
CA SER A 539 33.19 63.09 18.76
C SER A 539 31.96 63.79 18.15
N TYR A 540 30.81 63.71 18.83
CA TYR A 540 29.90 64.87 18.98
C TYR A 540 29.12 64.79 20.31
N MET A 541 29.28 65.83 21.12
CA MET A 541 28.66 66.10 22.43
C MET A 541 27.35 66.90 22.29
N GLY A 542 26.48 66.84 23.31
CA GLY A 542 25.72 68.03 23.76
C GLY A 542 24.23 67.89 24.13
N GLU A 543 23.97 67.62 25.41
CA GLU A 543 22.99 68.25 26.34
C GLU A 543 21.46 68.30 26.02
N ASN A 544 20.63 67.72 26.92
CA ASN A 544 19.77 68.50 27.83
C ASN A 544 18.98 67.68 28.89
N SER A 545 19.14 68.15 30.14
CA SER A 545 18.24 68.21 31.31
C SER A 545 17.72 66.96 32.05
N GLU A 546 18.08 66.96 33.33
CA GLU A 546 17.77 66.09 34.46
C GLU A 546 16.27 66.03 34.85
N THR A 547 15.79 64.84 35.24
CA THR A 547 15.16 64.60 36.57
C THR A 547 15.34 63.13 36.92
N GLY A 548 16.01 62.88 38.04
CA GLY A 548 16.40 61.55 38.48
C GLY A 548 15.33 60.83 39.28
N GLU A 549 15.18 59.53 39.01
CA GLU A 549 14.89 58.53 40.03
C GLU A 549 15.95 57.44 39.93
N HIS A 550 16.65 57.24 41.04
CA HIS A 550 17.71 56.26 41.23
C HIS A 550 17.23 54.83 40.93
N LEU A 551 17.78 54.21 39.89
CA LEU A 551 17.76 52.76 39.72
C LEU A 551 19.18 52.25 39.44
N ASN A 552 19.80 51.73 40.51
CA ASN A 552 20.84 50.70 40.57
C ASN A 552 21.66 50.45 39.29
N LEU A 553 22.82 51.11 39.19
CA LEU A 553 23.86 50.85 38.19
C LEU A 553 24.88 49.78 38.61
N ASP A 554 24.72 49.12 39.76
CA ASP A 554 25.68 48.13 40.27
C ASP A 554 25.25 46.67 40.07
N ARG A 555 24.98 46.27 38.81
CA ARG A 555 24.97 44.85 38.39
C ARG A 555 25.37 44.65 36.92
N TYR A 556 26.50 45.20 36.49
CA TYR A 556 27.21 44.67 35.32
C TYR A 556 28.36 43.79 35.82
N SER A 557 28.10 42.48 35.93
CA SER A 557 29.17 41.50 36.09
C SER A 557 29.96 41.41 34.77
N GLU A 558 31.28 41.17 34.83
CA GLU A 558 32.12 40.92 33.64
C GLU A 558 31.51 39.86 32.69
N THR A 559 30.73 38.93 33.25
CA THR A 559 29.92 37.94 32.52
C THR A 559 28.85 38.56 31.61
N GLY A 560 28.14 39.61 32.04
CA GLY A 560 27.08 40.25 31.25
C GLY A 560 27.59 41.01 30.02
N SER A 561 28.71 41.72 30.16
CA SER A 561 29.38 42.43 29.06
C SER A 561 29.94 41.45 28.02
N ARG A 562 30.53 40.34 28.48
CA ARG A 562 31.10 39.31 27.59
C ARG A 562 30.02 38.52 26.82
N ILE A 563 28.85 38.28 27.42
CA ILE A 563 27.71 37.68 26.71
C ILE A 563 27.10 38.68 25.71
N TRP A 564 27.10 39.97 26.02
CA TRP A 564 26.62 41.02 25.11
C TRP A 564 27.50 41.16 23.85
N ASP A 565 28.82 41.18 24.02
CA ASP A 565 29.79 41.18 22.90
C ASP A 565 29.64 39.93 22.02
N ASN A 566 29.36 38.78 22.64
CA ASN A 566 29.09 37.54 21.91
C ASN A 566 27.80 37.63 21.10
N ALA A 567 26.73 38.24 21.62
CA ALA A 567 25.47 38.39 20.88
C ALA A 567 25.61 39.32 19.65
N ILE A 568 26.47 40.34 19.71
CA ILE A 568 26.78 41.19 18.55
C ILE A 568 27.56 40.42 17.50
N LYS A 569 28.56 39.64 17.92
CA LYS A 569 29.35 38.79 17.02
C LYS A 569 28.48 37.75 16.31
N LEU A 570 27.63 37.05 17.05
CA LEU A 570 26.71 36.05 16.49
C LEU A 570 25.72 36.67 15.50
N ARG A 571 25.21 37.89 15.77
CA ARG A 571 24.34 38.62 14.83
C ARG A 571 25.04 38.92 13.51
N ASN A 572 26.28 39.38 13.57
CA ASN A 572 27.05 39.70 12.37
C ASN A 572 27.40 38.44 11.57
N VAL A 573 27.69 37.32 12.24
CA VAL A 573 27.88 36.02 11.60
C VAL A 573 26.59 35.54 10.91
N ALA A 574 25.43 35.70 11.57
CA ALA A 574 24.14 35.34 10.97
C ALA A 574 23.85 36.14 9.69
N LEU A 575 24.16 37.44 9.67
CA LEU A 575 24.03 38.28 8.46
C LEU A 575 24.97 37.82 7.34
N ILE A 576 26.22 37.47 7.66
CA ILE A 576 27.17 36.95 6.68
C ILE A 576 26.69 35.61 6.10
N LEU A 577 26.20 34.69 6.95
CA LEU A 577 25.67 33.40 6.49
C LEU A 577 24.43 33.57 5.61
N LYS A 578 23.58 34.56 5.93
CA LYS A 578 22.45 34.95 5.07
C LYS A 578 22.93 35.38 3.68
N ASP A 579 23.94 36.26 3.63
CA ASP A 579 24.49 36.77 2.37
C ASP A 579 25.22 35.68 1.55
N LEU A 580 25.70 34.63 2.23
CA LEU A 580 26.31 33.45 1.62
C LEU A 580 25.30 32.36 1.21
N GLY A 581 24.01 32.54 1.48
CA GLY A 581 22.95 31.59 1.13
C GLY A 581 22.84 30.37 2.05
N LEU A 582 23.51 30.38 3.21
CA LEU A 582 23.42 29.33 4.23
C LEU A 582 22.28 29.65 5.21
N TYR A 583 21.04 29.45 4.75
CA TYR A 583 19.85 29.94 5.44
C TYR A 583 19.53 29.22 6.76
N ASP A 584 19.69 27.90 6.84
CA ASP A 584 19.40 27.13 8.07
C ASP A 584 20.32 27.55 9.23
N ASP A 585 21.62 27.70 8.96
CA ASP A 585 22.62 28.15 9.95
C ASP A 585 22.39 29.61 10.36
N ALA A 586 21.98 30.46 9.41
CA ALA A 586 21.65 31.87 9.68
C ALA A 586 20.41 32.00 10.58
N GLU A 587 19.36 31.21 10.33
CA GLU A 587 18.14 31.20 11.14
C GLU A 587 18.42 30.82 12.59
N GLU A 588 19.19 29.75 12.81
CA GLU A 588 19.54 29.29 14.15
C GLU A 588 20.29 30.37 14.94
N LEU A 589 21.22 31.06 14.30
CA LEU A 589 21.98 32.14 14.90
C LEU A 589 21.13 33.39 15.17
N PHE A 590 20.24 33.80 14.26
CA PHE A 590 19.31 34.90 14.53
C PHE A 590 18.38 34.60 15.72
N LEU A 591 17.87 33.36 15.81
CA LEU A 591 17.07 32.91 16.95
C LEU A 591 17.87 32.90 18.25
N GLN A 592 19.13 32.47 18.22
CA GLN A 592 20.03 32.46 19.37
C GLN A 592 20.35 33.88 19.87
N VAL A 593 20.61 34.81 18.97
CA VAL A 593 20.82 36.23 19.29
C VAL A 593 19.59 36.83 19.97
N MET A 594 18.40 36.58 19.43
CA MET A 594 17.15 37.06 20.01
C MET A 594 16.92 36.49 21.41
N ARG A 595 17.11 35.18 21.63
CA ARG A 595 16.95 34.54 22.95
C ARG A 595 17.92 35.11 23.98
N THR A 596 19.18 35.28 23.59
CA THR A 596 20.24 35.80 24.45
C THR A 596 19.94 37.25 24.85
N ARG A 597 19.53 38.10 23.90
CA ARG A 597 19.17 39.50 24.17
C ARG A 597 17.89 39.63 25.00
N LYS A 598 16.87 38.76 24.76
CA LYS A 598 15.68 38.66 25.61
C LYS A 598 16.04 38.34 27.07
N GLN A 599 16.92 37.36 27.29
CA GLN A 599 17.32 36.94 28.64
C GLN A 599 18.14 38.00 29.38
N LEU A 600 19.00 38.75 28.66
CA LEU A 600 19.88 39.74 29.27
C LEU A 600 19.20 41.09 29.53
N GLN A 601 18.40 41.58 28.57
CA GLN A 601 17.94 42.98 28.55
C GLN A 601 16.41 43.12 28.60
N GLY A 602 15.67 42.01 28.52
CA GLY A 602 14.23 42.01 28.38
C GLY A 602 13.77 42.18 26.93
N ILE A 603 12.49 41.94 26.69
CA ILE A 603 11.92 41.90 25.33
C ILE A 603 11.65 43.28 24.73
N GLU A 604 11.46 44.30 25.57
CA GLU A 604 11.18 45.68 25.15
C GLU A 604 12.45 46.48 24.84
N HIS A 605 13.63 45.92 25.15
CA HIS A 605 14.88 46.63 24.93
C HIS A 605 15.12 46.85 23.43
N PRO A 606 15.55 48.07 23.00
CA PRO A 606 15.73 48.38 21.59
C PRO A 606 16.58 47.37 20.81
N GLN A 607 17.60 46.79 21.45
CA GLN A 607 18.45 45.77 20.83
C GLN A 607 17.75 44.42 20.61
N THR A 608 16.79 44.07 21.47
CA THR A 608 15.95 42.87 21.29
C THR A 608 14.96 43.10 20.14
N LEU A 609 14.38 44.29 20.03
CA LEU A 609 13.49 44.68 18.91
C LEU A 609 14.20 44.70 17.56
N ILE A 610 15.44 45.19 17.53
CA ILE A 610 16.30 45.13 16.33
C ILE A 610 16.51 43.68 15.89
N SER A 611 16.76 42.77 16.84
CA SER A 611 16.96 41.34 16.53
C SER A 611 15.70 40.66 16.00
N ILE A 612 14.52 41.09 16.48
CA ILE A 612 13.21 40.64 15.97
C ILE A 612 13.00 41.16 14.53
N ALA A 613 13.37 42.42 14.25
CA ALA A 613 13.29 42.99 12.91
C ALA A 613 14.27 42.30 11.93
N ASP A 614 15.46 41.91 12.38
CA ASP A 614 16.42 41.16 11.56
C ASP A 614 15.87 39.77 11.17
N LEU A 615 15.31 39.04 12.14
CA LEU A 615 14.69 37.74 11.92
C LEU A 615 13.44 37.84 11.02
N GLN A 616 12.70 38.94 11.16
CA GLN A 616 11.56 39.23 10.32
C GLN A 616 11.96 39.50 8.85
N SER A 617 13.00 40.30 8.63
CA SER A 617 13.54 40.53 7.29
C SER A 617 14.03 39.22 6.67
N PHE A 618 14.70 38.39 7.47
CA PHE A 618 15.16 37.07 7.06
C PHE A 618 14.01 36.17 6.56
N TYR A 619 12.93 36.02 7.33
CA TYR A 619 11.78 35.22 6.88
C TYR A 619 11.04 35.82 5.69
N ARG A 620 10.95 37.16 5.60
CA ARG A 620 10.31 37.84 4.47
C ARG A 620 11.05 37.56 3.15
N GLU A 621 12.38 37.56 3.19
CA GLU A 621 13.23 37.28 2.03
C GLU A 621 13.14 35.81 1.58
N GLN A 622 12.84 34.88 2.49
CA GLN A 622 12.64 33.45 2.21
C GLN A 622 11.20 33.08 1.81
N GLY A 623 10.27 34.04 1.78
CA GLY A 623 8.86 33.78 1.48
C GLY A 623 8.08 33.10 2.61
N HIS A 624 8.63 33.06 3.83
CA HIS A 624 7.98 32.56 5.04
C HIS A 624 6.98 33.60 5.58
N LEU A 625 5.86 33.76 4.86
CA LEU A 625 4.85 34.79 5.11
C LEU A 625 4.20 34.63 6.50
N LYS A 626 3.98 33.41 6.99
CA LYS A 626 3.38 33.16 8.31
C LYS A 626 4.28 33.65 9.44
N GLU A 627 5.57 33.32 9.39
CA GLU A 627 6.58 33.70 10.36
C GLU A 627 6.85 35.21 10.30
N THR A 628 6.81 35.79 9.10
CA THR A 628 6.90 37.24 8.88
C THR A 628 5.72 37.98 9.50
N ASP A 629 4.50 37.51 9.29
CA ASP A 629 3.28 38.10 9.86
C ASP A 629 3.22 37.94 11.40
N GLN A 630 3.71 36.81 11.92
CA GLN A 630 3.86 36.57 13.36
C GLN A 630 4.86 37.54 14.01
N LEU A 631 6.01 37.77 13.37
CA LEU A 631 7.03 38.70 13.87
C LEU A 631 6.64 40.16 13.68
N GLU A 632 5.91 40.51 12.60
CA GLU A 632 5.35 41.86 12.40
C GLU A 632 4.33 42.19 13.49
N ALA A 633 3.39 41.27 13.74
CA ALA A 633 2.41 41.43 14.82
C ALA A 633 3.12 41.54 16.18
N MET A 634 4.12 40.69 16.44
CA MET A 634 4.93 40.72 17.67
C MET A 634 5.69 42.03 17.84
N LYS A 635 6.32 42.54 16.78
CA LYS A 635 7.03 43.83 16.78
C LYS A 635 6.07 44.99 17.02
N HIS A 636 4.95 45.04 16.30
CA HIS A 636 3.92 46.06 16.47
C HIS A 636 3.35 46.08 17.90
N LEU A 637 3.10 44.89 18.49
CA LEU A 637 2.66 44.74 19.89
C LEU A 637 3.72 45.20 20.89
N LEU A 638 5.00 44.97 20.60
CA LEU A 638 6.12 45.37 21.46
C LEU A 638 6.36 46.89 21.39
N GLU A 639 6.24 47.47 20.21
CA GLU A 639 6.38 48.92 19.92
C GLU A 639 5.18 49.75 20.41
N SER A 640 3.96 49.19 20.44
CA SER A 640 2.79 49.88 20.96
C SER A 640 2.80 49.97 22.49
N ALA A 641 3.37 51.05 23.03
CA ALA A 641 3.34 51.37 24.47
C ALA A 641 1.92 51.72 25.01
N ALA A 642 0.90 51.76 24.15
CA ALA A 642 -0.48 52.05 24.51
C ALA A 642 -1.38 50.82 24.27
N GLN A 643 -2.00 50.32 25.33
CA GLN A 643 -3.09 49.32 25.40
C GLN A 643 -3.29 48.39 24.16
N VAL A 644 -2.84 47.13 24.29
CA VAL A 644 -3.24 46.04 23.37
C VAL A 644 -4.77 45.94 23.38
N SER A 645 -5.40 46.05 22.22
CA SER A 645 -6.86 45.99 22.09
C SER A 645 -7.36 44.54 22.17
N LYS A 646 -8.68 44.37 22.39
CA LYS A 646 -9.34 43.06 22.33
C LYS A 646 -9.13 42.37 20.97
N GLU A 647 -9.12 43.15 19.90
CA GLU A 647 -8.94 42.68 18.53
C GLU A 647 -7.52 42.17 18.28
N ASP A 648 -6.53 42.78 18.92
CA ASP A 648 -5.14 42.33 18.83
C ASP A 648 -4.97 40.94 19.45
N VAL A 649 -5.49 40.70 20.66
CA VAL A 649 -5.42 39.39 21.35
C VAL A 649 -6.04 38.27 20.51
N VAL A 650 -7.20 38.53 19.90
CA VAL A 650 -7.90 37.61 18.99
C VAL A 650 -7.06 37.35 17.73
N LYS A 651 -6.48 38.40 17.15
CA LYS A 651 -5.58 38.28 16.00
C LYS A 651 -4.37 37.40 16.33
N ILE A 652 -3.73 37.58 17.49
CA ILE A 652 -2.59 36.75 17.88
C ILE A 652 -2.99 35.29 18.13
N ALA A 653 -4.15 35.04 18.76
CA ALA A 653 -4.67 33.69 18.94
C ALA A 653 -4.86 32.97 17.60
N SER A 654 -5.28 33.69 16.55
CA SER A 654 -5.50 33.15 15.21
C SER A 654 -4.21 32.83 14.43
N LEU A 655 -3.07 33.44 14.80
CA LEU A 655 -1.78 33.26 14.12
C LEU A 655 -1.08 31.92 14.43
N SER A 656 -1.70 31.05 15.24
CA SER A 656 -1.19 29.70 15.58
C SER A 656 0.22 29.67 16.16
N SER A 657 0.59 30.72 16.91
CA SER A 657 1.91 30.86 17.54
C SER A 657 1.81 30.95 19.06
N CYS A 658 2.12 29.84 19.72
CA CYS A 658 2.16 29.76 21.19
C CYS A 658 3.22 30.67 21.80
N LYS A 659 4.31 30.93 21.07
CA LYS A 659 5.37 31.85 21.49
C LYS A 659 4.88 33.29 21.50
N ALA A 660 4.11 33.72 20.50
CA ALA A 660 3.52 35.06 20.49
C ALA A 660 2.49 35.25 21.64
N MET A 661 1.66 34.22 21.88
CA MET A 661 0.71 34.22 23.00
C MET A 661 1.42 34.21 24.37
N MET A 662 2.50 33.42 24.53
CA MET A 662 3.35 33.42 25.72
C MET A 662 3.89 34.82 26.04
N LEU A 663 4.39 35.52 25.01
CA LEU A 663 5.02 36.83 25.18
C LEU A 663 4.02 37.94 25.55
N LEU A 664 2.81 37.92 24.98
CA LEU A 664 1.70 38.76 25.43
C LEU A 664 1.38 38.56 26.90
N VAL A 665 1.31 37.29 27.31
CA VAL A 665 0.97 36.89 28.68
C VAL A 665 2.11 37.19 29.67
N GLU A 666 3.38 37.10 29.24
CA GLU A 666 4.57 37.46 30.03
C GLU A 666 4.71 38.99 30.23
N ARG A 667 4.21 39.82 29.30
CA ARG A 667 4.36 41.29 29.37
C ARG A 667 3.55 41.94 30.50
N ARG A 668 2.45 41.34 30.96
CA ARG A 668 1.60 41.94 32.01
C ARG A 668 1.36 40.93 33.13
N GLU A 669 2.03 41.10 34.27
CA GLU A 669 1.75 40.39 35.53
C GLU A 669 0.41 40.78 36.19
N GLY A 670 -0.65 40.90 35.38
CA GLY A 670 -2.01 41.18 35.81
C GLY A 670 -2.71 42.17 34.88
N HIS A 671 -3.94 41.85 34.50
CA HIS A 671 -4.93 42.71 33.83
C HIS A 671 -4.95 42.76 32.29
N VAL A 672 -4.75 41.63 31.59
CA VAL A 672 -5.45 41.42 30.30
C VAL A 672 -6.44 40.29 30.50
N PRO A 673 -7.76 40.55 30.54
CA PRO A 673 -8.75 39.48 30.57
C PRO A 673 -8.64 38.73 29.23
N ILE A 674 -8.12 37.51 29.24
CA ILE A 674 -8.26 36.62 28.09
C ILE A 674 -9.76 36.46 27.85
N MET A 675 -10.18 36.74 26.62
CA MET A 675 -11.58 36.68 26.25
C MET A 675 -11.97 35.25 25.91
N GLU A 676 -13.25 34.93 26.09
CA GLU A 676 -13.87 33.69 25.61
C GLU A 676 -13.48 33.37 24.16
N GLU A 677 -13.49 34.40 23.30
CA GLU A 677 -13.11 34.29 21.88
C GLU A 677 -11.65 33.81 21.67
N ALA A 678 -10.71 34.28 22.48
CA ALA A 678 -9.31 33.84 22.41
C ALA A 678 -9.14 32.38 22.87
N VAL A 679 -9.92 31.96 23.88
CA VAL A 679 -9.94 30.57 24.35
C VAL A 679 -10.59 29.64 23.32
N LYS A 680 -11.67 30.09 22.66
CA LYS A 680 -12.34 29.38 21.58
C LYS A 680 -11.40 29.17 20.38
N ILE A 681 -10.68 30.21 19.96
CA ILE A 681 -9.69 30.12 18.89
C ILE A 681 -8.55 29.16 19.27
N ALA A 682 -8.07 29.22 20.52
CA ALA A 682 -7.07 28.29 21.01
C ALA A 682 -7.60 26.84 21.03
N ALA A 683 -8.86 26.62 21.41
CA ALA A 683 -9.49 25.30 21.41
C ALA A 683 -9.61 24.70 19.99
N ALA A 684 -9.90 25.55 19.00
CA ALA A 684 -9.98 25.17 17.59
C ALA A 684 -8.61 25.09 16.87
N ASN A 685 -7.53 25.49 17.54
CA ASN A 685 -6.21 25.58 16.92
C ASN A 685 -5.57 24.20 16.73
N LYS A 686 -5.25 23.86 15.49
CA LYS A 686 -4.72 22.54 15.10
C LYS A 686 -3.22 22.37 15.36
N ASP A 687 -2.48 23.47 15.51
CA ASP A 687 -1.02 23.44 15.56
C ASP A 687 -0.50 23.48 17.01
N CYS A 688 -1.00 24.41 17.83
CA CYS A 688 -0.50 24.58 19.20
C CYS A 688 -1.61 24.89 20.24
N GLY A 689 -2.85 24.51 19.95
CA GLY A 689 -4.00 24.75 20.83
C GLY A 689 -3.83 24.22 22.26
N LEU A 690 -3.21 23.05 22.42
CA LEU A 690 -2.98 22.45 23.74
C LEU A 690 -1.99 23.27 24.59
N ASP A 691 -0.90 23.73 23.99
CA ASP A 691 0.12 24.55 24.67
C ASP A 691 -0.47 25.91 25.10
N MET A 692 -1.32 26.51 24.24
CA MET A 692 -2.08 27.71 24.61
C MET A 692 -3.02 27.47 25.79
N MET A 693 -3.74 26.34 25.81
CA MET A 693 -4.63 25.98 26.90
C MET A 693 -3.89 25.72 28.22
N GLU A 694 -2.74 25.04 28.18
CA GLU A 694 -1.89 24.88 29.36
C GLU A 694 -1.35 26.20 29.89
N LEU A 695 -0.99 27.12 28.99
CA LEU A 695 -0.53 28.44 29.35
C LEU A 695 -1.62 29.24 30.09
N PHE A 696 -2.85 29.20 29.58
CA PHE A 696 -4.00 29.82 30.24
C PHE A 696 -4.25 29.21 31.63
N SER A 697 -3.94 27.91 31.82
CA SER A 697 -4.02 27.22 33.11
C SER A 697 -2.98 27.64 34.14
N LYS A 698 -1.70 27.74 33.75
CA LYS A 698 -0.57 27.88 34.69
C LYS A 698 -0.58 29.21 35.42
N LYS A 699 -1.20 30.24 34.84
CA LYS A 699 -1.23 31.59 35.42
C LYS A 699 -2.52 31.90 36.19
N SER A 700 -3.44 30.94 36.34
CA SER A 700 -4.74 31.08 37.04
C SER A 700 -5.80 31.91 36.30
N TRP A 701 -5.78 31.93 34.96
CA TRP A 701 -6.61 32.83 34.14
C TRP A 701 -7.92 32.17 33.69
N ILE A 702 -8.12 30.89 34.02
CA ILE A 702 -9.37 30.14 33.90
C ILE A 702 -10.33 30.53 35.03
N GLN A 703 -10.58 31.84 35.20
CA GLN A 703 -11.83 32.32 35.79
C GLN A 703 -12.87 32.61 34.69
N ILE A 704 -12.49 32.45 33.41
CA ILE A 704 -13.42 32.52 32.29
C ILE A 704 -14.35 31.31 32.38
N PRO A 705 -15.68 31.50 32.40
CA PRO A 705 -16.61 30.38 32.38
C PRO A 705 -16.37 29.56 31.11
N ILE A 706 -16.15 28.26 31.26
CA ILE A 706 -16.05 27.36 30.12
C ILE A 706 -17.46 27.29 29.50
N THR A 707 -17.63 27.88 28.33
CA THR A 707 -18.89 27.93 27.60
C THR A 707 -19.03 26.75 26.65
N GLU A 708 -20.26 26.53 26.19
CA GLU A 708 -20.59 25.50 25.19
C GLU A 708 -19.76 25.67 23.92
N GLU A 709 -19.61 26.90 23.43
CA GLU A 709 -18.89 27.21 22.19
C GLU A 709 -17.40 26.84 22.25
N ILE A 710 -16.76 26.97 23.43
CA ILE A 710 -15.36 26.55 23.63
C ILE A 710 -15.25 25.02 23.59
N VAL A 711 -16.20 24.32 24.20
CA VAL A 711 -16.22 22.84 24.20
C VAL A 711 -16.52 22.30 22.81
N GLU A 712 -17.43 22.93 22.06
CA GLU A 712 -17.73 22.62 20.67
C GLU A 712 -16.48 22.82 19.79
N ALA A 713 -15.79 23.95 19.93
CA ALA A 713 -14.54 24.22 19.22
C ALA A 713 -13.45 23.16 19.49
N ALA A 714 -13.32 22.70 20.74
CA ALA A 714 -12.42 21.61 21.09
C ALA A 714 -12.86 20.26 20.49
N ALA A 715 -14.16 19.96 20.50
CA ALA A 715 -14.72 18.74 19.94
C ALA A 715 -14.51 18.64 18.42
N GLY A 716 -14.60 19.77 17.70
CA GLY A 716 -14.33 19.89 16.27
C GLY A 716 -12.84 19.96 15.91
N ASN A 717 -11.92 19.97 16.89
CA ASN A 717 -10.49 20.04 16.60
C ASN A 717 -9.93 18.65 16.23
N HIS A 718 -9.45 18.53 14.99
CA HIS A 718 -8.94 17.26 14.43
C HIS A 718 -7.58 16.84 15.00
N TYR A 719 -6.87 17.70 15.74
CA TYR A 719 -5.52 17.45 16.26
C TYR A 719 -5.41 17.90 17.72
N GLY A 720 -5.43 16.95 18.66
CA GLY A 720 -5.35 17.25 20.08
C GLY A 720 -6.66 17.72 20.71
N GLY A 721 -7.78 17.67 19.96
CA GLY A 721 -9.12 18.01 20.44
C GLY A 721 -9.55 17.19 21.65
N TYR A 722 -9.25 15.88 21.68
CA TYR A 722 -9.51 15.02 22.83
C TYR A 722 -8.81 15.50 24.11
N THR A 723 -7.53 15.86 24.02
CA THR A 723 -6.75 16.31 25.18
C THR A 723 -7.27 17.64 25.70
N ILE A 724 -7.56 18.58 24.79
CA ILE A 724 -8.14 19.89 25.12
C ILE A 724 -9.53 19.72 25.75
N LEU A 725 -10.40 18.91 25.15
CA LEU A 725 -11.75 18.66 25.64
C LEU A 725 -11.74 17.95 27.01
N LYS A 726 -10.84 16.98 27.21
CA LYS A 726 -10.62 16.33 28.50
C LYS A 726 -10.15 17.32 29.56
N TYR A 727 -9.25 18.23 29.19
CA TYR A 727 -8.78 19.30 30.06
C TYR A 727 -9.91 20.25 30.48
N LEU A 728 -10.69 20.75 29.51
CA LEU A 728 -11.82 21.67 29.75
C LEU A 728 -12.90 21.04 30.64
N LEU A 729 -13.37 19.85 30.28
CA LEU A 729 -14.42 19.15 31.05
C LEU A 729 -13.91 18.59 32.40
N GLY A 730 -12.60 18.45 32.58
CA GLY A 730 -11.99 18.05 33.85
C GLY A 730 -11.80 19.19 34.85
N LYS A 731 -11.77 20.44 34.39
CA LYS A 731 -11.55 21.66 35.19
C LYS A 731 -12.82 22.42 35.53
N SER A 732 -13.92 22.20 34.81
CA SER A 732 -15.18 22.89 35.05
C SER A 732 -15.78 22.47 36.41
N GLU A 733 -15.93 23.42 37.35
CA GLU A 733 -16.64 23.20 38.62
C GLU A 733 -18.16 23.00 38.43
N SER A 734 -18.70 23.51 37.32
CA SER A 734 -20.10 23.31 36.90
C SER A 734 -20.19 22.23 35.82
N GLN A 735 -21.12 21.29 35.92
CA GLN A 735 -21.38 20.33 34.84
C GLN A 735 -21.90 21.10 33.61
N ILE A 736 -21.05 21.29 32.61
CA ILE A 736 -21.48 21.84 31.32
C ILE A 736 -22.40 20.82 30.67
N PRO A 737 -23.64 21.17 30.31
CA PRO A 737 -24.52 20.25 29.62
C PRO A 737 -23.91 19.92 28.26
N ILE A 738 -23.77 18.64 27.95
CA ILE A 738 -23.29 18.22 26.62
C ILE A 738 -24.47 18.32 25.66
N THR A 739 -24.44 19.33 24.80
CA THR A 739 -25.50 19.67 23.84
C THR A 739 -25.35 18.93 22.52
N GLU A 740 -26.35 19.08 21.65
CA GLU A 740 -26.35 18.47 20.31
C GLU A 740 -25.19 18.97 19.45
N GLU A 741 -24.89 20.27 19.49
CA GLU A 741 -23.82 20.87 18.68
C GLU A 741 -22.43 20.33 19.07
N ILE A 742 -22.16 20.11 20.37
CA ILE A 742 -20.91 19.49 20.82
C ILE A 742 -20.79 18.05 20.29
N VAL A 743 -21.87 17.26 20.36
CA VAL A 743 -21.87 15.87 19.88
C VAL A 743 -21.75 15.84 18.35
N LYS A 744 -22.39 16.78 17.65
CA LYS A 744 -22.31 16.92 16.19
C LYS A 744 -20.90 17.31 15.75
N ALA A 745 -20.25 18.25 16.42
CA ALA A 745 -18.86 18.64 16.17
C ALA A 745 -17.91 17.44 16.37
N ALA A 746 -18.11 16.65 17.44
CA ALA A 746 -17.34 15.43 17.66
C ALA A 746 -17.62 14.34 16.60
N ALA A 747 -18.87 14.20 16.15
CA ALA A 747 -19.25 13.26 15.09
C ALA A 747 -18.68 13.64 13.70
N ALA A 748 -18.54 14.94 13.44
CA ALA A 748 -17.90 15.49 12.23
C ALA A 748 -16.37 15.46 12.30
N ASN A 749 -15.78 15.10 13.44
CA ASN A 749 -14.34 15.10 13.61
C ASN A 749 -13.73 13.87 12.93
N ASN A 750 -12.94 14.11 11.90
CA ASN A 750 -12.38 13.11 11.00
C ASN A 750 -11.17 12.33 11.55
N ARG A 751 -10.72 12.60 12.79
CA ARG A 751 -9.49 11.99 13.34
C ARG A 751 -9.58 11.50 14.77
N GLU A 752 -10.19 12.30 15.64
CA GLU A 752 -10.31 11.98 17.07
C GLU A 752 -11.77 11.80 17.52
N GLY A 753 -12.73 11.88 16.58
CA GLY A 753 -14.16 11.91 16.87
C GLY A 753 -14.64 10.71 17.68
N ASN A 754 -14.16 9.50 17.36
CA ASN A 754 -14.52 8.29 18.12
C ASN A 754 -14.06 8.34 19.59
N ILE A 755 -12.84 8.82 19.85
CA ILE A 755 -12.28 8.90 21.20
C ILE A 755 -12.98 10.03 21.99
N ILE A 756 -13.21 11.17 21.35
CA ILE A 756 -13.96 12.30 21.93
C ILE A 756 -15.36 11.85 22.31
N LEU A 757 -16.09 11.19 21.40
CA LEU A 757 -17.45 10.70 21.68
C LEU A 757 -17.46 9.66 22.81
N LYS A 758 -16.50 8.74 22.88
CA LYS A 758 -16.39 7.80 24.02
C LYS A 758 -16.28 8.54 25.35
N TYR A 759 -15.44 9.56 25.41
CA TYR A 759 -15.27 10.37 26.61
C TYR A 759 -16.53 11.19 26.94
N LEU A 760 -17.19 11.77 25.93
CA LEU A 760 -18.48 12.43 26.14
C LEU A 760 -19.53 11.44 26.69
N PHE A 761 -19.58 10.20 26.20
CA PHE A 761 -20.46 9.15 26.73
C PHE A 761 -20.12 8.74 28.17
N GLU A 762 -18.85 8.77 28.55
CA GLU A 762 -18.44 8.55 29.94
C GLU A 762 -18.92 9.67 30.87
N LYS A 763 -18.94 10.92 30.39
CA LYS A 763 -19.34 12.09 31.19
C LYS A 763 -20.85 12.34 31.21
N GLY A 764 -21.53 12.24 30.06
CA GLY A 764 -22.97 12.48 29.91
C GLY A 764 -23.84 11.23 29.99
N GLY A 765 -23.25 10.04 30.02
CA GLY A 765 -23.98 8.77 30.04
C GLY A 765 -24.93 8.60 28.85
N ASN A 766 -26.05 7.90 29.07
CA ASN A 766 -27.07 7.67 28.04
C ASN A 766 -27.94 8.91 27.75
N GLN A 767 -27.71 10.05 28.38
CA GLN A 767 -28.50 11.28 28.18
C GLN A 767 -28.01 12.13 27.00
N LEU A 768 -26.87 11.79 26.39
CA LEU A 768 -26.32 12.53 25.25
C LEU A 768 -27.32 12.67 24.09
N PRO A 769 -27.44 13.85 23.49
CA PRO A 769 -28.31 14.08 22.33
C PRO A 769 -27.71 13.45 21.07
N VAL A 770 -28.03 12.17 20.83
CA VAL A 770 -27.77 11.51 19.54
C VAL A 770 -29.05 11.62 18.71
N THR A 771 -29.21 12.77 18.07
CA THR A 771 -30.35 13.09 17.20
C THR A 771 -30.15 12.54 15.79
N GLU A 772 -31.17 12.69 14.95
CA GLU A 772 -31.07 12.36 13.52
C GLU A 772 -29.96 13.16 12.83
N GLU A 773 -29.80 14.44 13.17
CA GLU A 773 -28.78 15.31 12.57
C GLU A 773 -27.37 14.87 12.94
N VAL A 774 -27.14 14.52 14.21
CA VAL A 774 -25.86 13.94 14.68
C VAL A 774 -25.54 12.63 13.96
N LEU A 775 -26.53 11.75 13.80
CA LEU A 775 -26.35 10.47 13.16
C LEU A 775 -26.08 10.62 11.64
N LYS A 776 -26.75 11.59 11.00
CA LYS A 776 -26.52 11.94 9.58
C LYS A 776 -25.09 12.46 9.36
N VAL A 777 -24.62 13.36 10.21
CA VAL A 777 -23.24 13.89 10.15
C VAL A 777 -22.23 12.76 10.34
N ALA A 778 -22.42 11.90 11.34
CA ALA A 778 -21.55 10.73 11.53
C ALA A 778 -21.56 9.77 10.32
N ALA A 779 -22.72 9.57 9.69
CA ALA A 779 -22.86 8.68 8.54
C ALA A 779 -22.14 9.22 7.29
N GLY A 780 -22.07 10.55 7.14
CA GLY A 780 -21.35 11.22 6.06
C GLY A 780 -19.87 11.48 6.34
N ASN A 781 -19.34 11.11 7.52
CA ASN A 781 -17.93 11.31 7.85
C ASN A 781 -17.07 10.26 7.11
N GLU A 782 -16.18 10.72 6.22
CA GLU A 782 -15.42 9.87 5.30
C GLU A 782 -14.15 9.28 5.91
N GLU A 783 -13.55 9.91 6.93
CA GLU A 783 -12.18 9.57 7.36
C GLU A 783 -12.13 8.72 8.63
N GLU A 784 -13.15 8.83 9.50
CA GLU A 784 -13.29 7.92 10.64
C GLU A 784 -13.98 6.64 10.21
N ASP A 785 -13.43 5.51 10.65
CA ASP A 785 -14.02 4.18 10.49
C ASP A 785 -15.50 4.18 10.90
N SER A 786 -16.28 3.17 10.45
CA SER A 786 -17.66 2.90 10.92
C SER A 786 -17.85 2.74 12.45
N ASN A 787 -16.77 2.93 13.22
CA ASN A 787 -16.67 2.97 14.67
C ASN A 787 -17.61 4.00 15.34
N ILE A 788 -17.80 5.21 14.79
CA ILE A 788 -18.69 6.21 15.41
C ILE A 788 -20.15 5.73 15.38
N ILE A 789 -20.63 5.29 14.21
CA ILE A 789 -21.98 4.73 14.05
C ILE A 789 -22.15 3.49 14.93
N LYS A 790 -21.13 2.62 14.99
CA LYS A 790 -21.13 1.45 15.87
C LYS A 790 -21.25 1.84 17.34
N LEU A 791 -20.49 2.83 17.81
CA LEU A 791 -20.56 3.35 19.17
C LEU A 791 -21.96 3.88 19.49
N PHE A 792 -22.59 4.63 18.58
CA PHE A 792 -23.96 5.12 18.76
C PHE A 792 -24.96 3.98 18.93
N PHE A 793 -24.91 2.94 18.10
CA PHE A 793 -25.76 1.75 18.28
C PHE A 793 -25.44 0.95 19.54
N GLU A 794 -24.17 0.88 19.96
CA GLU A 794 -23.78 0.20 21.21
C GLU A 794 -24.33 0.91 22.44
N LYS A 795 -24.32 2.25 22.46
CA LYS A 795 -24.75 3.06 23.60
C LYS A 795 -26.26 3.34 23.64
N LYS A 796 -26.88 3.61 22.49
CA LYS A 796 -28.32 3.95 22.38
C LYS A 796 -29.21 2.78 21.95
N GLY A 797 -28.62 1.67 21.51
CA GLY A 797 -29.35 0.49 21.07
C GLY A 797 -30.05 0.68 19.72
N SER A 798 -30.97 -0.24 19.41
CA SER A 798 -31.70 -0.28 18.13
C SER A 798 -32.79 0.78 17.99
N GLN A 799 -32.99 1.67 18.98
CA GLN A 799 -34.02 2.71 18.95
C GLN A 799 -33.67 3.89 18.05
N LEU A 800 -32.40 4.10 17.71
CA LEU A 800 -31.96 5.19 16.82
C LEU A 800 -32.66 5.10 15.45
N PRO A 801 -33.37 6.13 14.99
CA PRO A 801 -34.00 6.12 13.67
C PRO A 801 -32.92 6.12 12.58
N VAL A 802 -33.12 5.31 11.55
CA VAL A 802 -32.31 5.36 10.32
C VAL A 802 -33.25 5.82 9.22
N THR A 803 -33.28 7.14 9.02
CA THR A 803 -34.14 7.82 8.04
C THR A 803 -33.52 7.81 6.65
N GLU A 804 -34.28 8.28 5.66
CA GLU A 804 -33.81 8.43 4.29
C GLU A 804 -32.56 9.32 4.20
N GLU A 805 -32.53 10.45 4.90
CA GLU A 805 -31.40 11.40 4.88
C GLU A 805 -30.12 10.78 5.47
N ILE A 806 -30.24 9.97 6.53
CA ILE A 806 -29.09 9.24 7.10
C ILE A 806 -28.58 8.17 6.11
N LEU A 807 -29.49 7.44 5.48
CA LEU A 807 -29.12 6.45 4.45
C LEU A 807 -28.48 7.10 3.24
N LYS A 808 -28.98 8.26 2.82
CA LYS A 808 -28.42 9.05 1.71
C LYS A 808 -27.01 9.53 2.04
N ALA A 809 -26.79 10.05 3.25
CA ALA A 809 -25.46 10.44 3.73
C ALA A 809 -24.49 9.24 3.75
N ALA A 810 -24.91 8.09 4.30
CA ALA A 810 -24.09 6.87 4.30
C ALA A 810 -23.83 6.33 2.88
N ALA A 811 -24.82 6.40 1.98
CA ALA A 811 -24.68 5.95 0.60
C ALA A 811 -23.71 6.85 -0.21
N GLY A 812 -23.69 8.15 0.07
CA GLY A 812 -22.77 9.12 -0.53
C GLY A 812 -21.36 9.09 0.04
N ASN A 813 -21.13 8.47 1.21
CA ASN A 813 -19.82 8.39 1.83
C ASN A 813 -18.86 7.52 1.00
N GLU A 814 -17.83 8.15 0.44
CA GLU A 814 -16.94 7.51 -0.53
C GLU A 814 -16.03 6.44 0.09
N GLN A 815 -15.66 6.57 1.36
CA GLN A 815 -14.69 5.67 2.00
C GLN A 815 -15.34 4.52 2.78
N ASN A 816 -16.26 4.84 3.70
CA ASN A 816 -16.82 3.89 4.67
C ASN A 816 -18.30 3.56 4.44
N GLY A 817 -18.93 4.16 3.42
CA GLY A 817 -20.37 4.04 3.17
C GLY A 817 -20.88 2.59 3.09
N CYS A 818 -20.15 1.68 2.44
CA CYS A 818 -20.55 0.28 2.32
C CYS A 818 -20.63 -0.43 3.70
N HIS A 819 -19.67 -0.18 4.59
CA HIS A 819 -19.66 -0.75 5.94
C HIS A 819 -20.79 -0.19 6.80
N ILE A 820 -21.03 1.12 6.72
CA ILE A 820 -22.10 1.81 7.45
C ILE A 820 -23.48 1.29 7.01
N ILE A 821 -23.71 1.17 5.70
CA ILE A 821 -24.96 0.62 5.15
C ILE A 821 -25.15 -0.83 5.59
N ASN A 822 -24.11 -1.67 5.56
CA ASN A 822 -24.22 -3.05 6.03
C ASN A 822 -24.56 -3.11 7.54
N LEU A 823 -23.95 -2.26 8.37
CA LEU A 823 -24.27 -2.14 9.79
C LEU A 823 -25.74 -1.70 10.00
N PHE A 824 -26.25 -0.76 9.21
CA PHE A 824 -27.66 -0.39 9.27
C PHE A 824 -28.57 -1.57 8.92
N PHE A 825 -28.25 -2.36 7.89
CA PHE A 825 -28.99 -3.60 7.60
C PHE A 825 -28.91 -4.63 8.72
N GLU A 826 -27.76 -4.79 9.37
CA GLU A 826 -27.62 -5.69 10.53
C GLU A 826 -28.48 -5.26 11.71
N LYS A 827 -28.60 -3.95 11.97
CA LYS A 827 -29.32 -3.41 13.13
C LYS A 827 -30.82 -3.21 12.88
N LYS A 828 -31.23 -2.88 11.66
CA LYS A 828 -32.61 -2.53 11.29
C LYS A 828 -33.28 -3.55 10.37
N GLY A 829 -32.51 -4.41 9.72
CA GLY A 829 -33.01 -5.45 8.82
C GLY A 829 -33.92 -4.87 7.72
N ASN A 830 -35.09 -5.46 7.58
CA ASN A 830 -36.05 -5.12 6.53
C ASN A 830 -36.76 -3.77 6.73
N GLN A 831 -36.63 -3.13 7.90
CA GLN A 831 -37.29 -1.85 8.20
C GLN A 831 -36.73 -0.68 7.39
N LEU A 832 -35.52 -0.81 6.84
CA LEU A 832 -34.91 0.23 6.01
C LEU A 832 -35.67 0.39 4.71
N GLN A 833 -36.11 1.60 4.40
CA GLN A 833 -36.69 1.94 3.10
C GLN A 833 -35.59 2.51 2.21
N ILE A 834 -35.35 1.86 1.08
CA ILE A 834 -34.39 2.33 0.08
C ILE A 834 -35.20 3.06 -0.99
N THR A 835 -35.14 4.39 -0.96
CA THR A 835 -35.81 5.27 -1.91
C THR A 835 -34.94 5.50 -3.16
N GLU A 836 -35.51 6.15 -4.17
CA GLU A 836 -34.76 6.55 -5.37
C GLU A 836 -33.61 7.50 -5.04
N GLU A 837 -33.79 8.43 -4.10
CA GLU A 837 -32.74 9.38 -3.72
C GLU A 837 -31.54 8.72 -3.02
N VAL A 838 -31.78 7.68 -2.22
CA VAL A 838 -30.71 6.86 -1.62
C VAL A 838 -29.98 6.06 -2.70
N LEU A 839 -30.71 5.50 -3.68
CA LEU A 839 -30.10 4.81 -4.82
C LEU A 839 -29.26 5.74 -5.69
N LYS A 840 -29.73 6.98 -5.92
CA LYS A 840 -28.98 8.00 -6.66
C LYS A 840 -27.71 8.40 -5.92
N ALA A 841 -27.76 8.58 -4.60
CA ALA A 841 -26.55 8.86 -3.82
C ALA A 841 -25.53 7.72 -3.93
N ALA A 842 -25.97 6.46 -3.81
CA ALA A 842 -25.09 5.31 -4.03
C ALA A 842 -24.56 5.22 -5.46
N ALA A 843 -25.38 5.52 -6.47
CA ALA A 843 -24.97 5.53 -7.88
C ALA A 843 -23.95 6.64 -8.18
N GLY A 844 -24.02 7.76 -7.48
CA GLY A 844 -23.11 8.91 -7.63
C GLY A 844 -21.79 8.75 -6.89
N ASN A 845 -21.70 7.83 -5.94
CA ASN A 845 -20.50 7.58 -5.14
C ASN A 845 -19.37 7.01 -6.02
N GLU A 846 -18.27 7.76 -6.16
CA GLU A 846 -17.21 7.43 -7.13
C GLU A 846 -16.37 6.22 -6.71
N GLN A 847 -16.26 5.94 -5.40
CA GLN A 847 -15.35 4.92 -4.85
C GLN A 847 -16.04 3.59 -4.47
N ASN A 848 -17.14 3.66 -3.71
CA ASN A 848 -17.83 2.49 -3.16
C ASN A 848 -19.22 2.24 -3.77
N GLY A 849 -19.69 3.12 -4.66
CA GLY A 849 -21.04 3.08 -5.20
C GLY A 849 -21.47 1.72 -5.75
N ARG A 850 -20.59 0.99 -6.46
CA ARG A 850 -20.90 -0.35 -6.99
C ARG A 850 -21.25 -1.37 -5.89
N HIS A 851 -20.53 -1.34 -4.78
CA HIS A 851 -20.72 -2.31 -3.68
C HIS A 851 -22.00 -1.98 -2.92
N ILE A 852 -22.28 -0.69 -2.72
CA ILE A 852 -23.50 -0.22 -2.06
C ILE A 852 -24.74 -0.57 -2.89
N ILE A 853 -24.71 -0.31 -4.20
CA ILE A 853 -25.80 -0.69 -5.11
C ILE A 853 -26.01 -2.20 -5.09
N LYS A 854 -24.94 -3.00 -5.19
CA LYS A 854 -25.04 -4.46 -5.13
C LYS A 854 -25.68 -4.93 -3.82
N LEU A 855 -25.24 -4.38 -2.68
CA LEU A 855 -25.80 -4.69 -1.37
C LEU A 855 -27.30 -4.35 -1.27
N PHE A 856 -27.73 -3.20 -1.82
CA PHE A 856 -29.14 -2.84 -1.86
C PHE A 856 -29.96 -3.85 -2.68
N PHE A 857 -29.48 -4.25 -3.85
CA PHE A 857 -30.14 -5.26 -4.69
C PHE A 857 -30.15 -6.64 -4.02
N GLU A 858 -29.07 -7.06 -3.35
CA GLU A 858 -29.03 -8.31 -2.59
C GLU A 858 -30.05 -8.35 -1.44
N LYS A 859 -30.23 -7.22 -0.72
CA LYS A 859 -31.12 -7.16 0.45
C LYS A 859 -32.59 -6.86 0.10
N LYS A 860 -32.85 -6.10 -0.96
CA LYS A 860 -34.21 -5.63 -1.33
C LYS A 860 -34.73 -6.19 -2.65
N GLY A 861 -33.86 -6.72 -3.51
CA GLY A 861 -34.21 -7.44 -4.73
C GLY A 861 -35.20 -6.69 -5.61
N ASN A 862 -36.35 -7.32 -5.84
CA ASN A 862 -37.43 -6.83 -6.72
C ASN A 862 -38.19 -5.60 -6.23
N GLN A 863 -37.91 -5.11 -5.01
CA GLN A 863 -38.52 -3.89 -4.50
C GLN A 863 -37.87 -2.61 -5.07
N LEU A 864 -36.66 -2.72 -5.63
CA LEU A 864 -35.93 -1.59 -6.18
C LEU A 864 -36.25 -1.39 -7.66
N GLN A 865 -36.68 -0.18 -8.00
CA GLN A 865 -36.90 0.24 -9.37
C GLN A 865 -35.67 0.98 -9.91
N ILE A 866 -35.30 0.67 -11.15
CA ILE A 866 -34.26 1.41 -11.87
C ILE A 866 -34.95 2.53 -12.64
N THR A 867 -34.68 3.77 -12.26
CA THR A 867 -35.21 4.96 -12.90
C THR A 867 -34.22 5.54 -13.90
N GLU A 868 -34.70 6.38 -14.82
CA GLU A 868 -33.84 7.10 -15.77
C GLU A 868 -32.85 8.02 -15.06
N GLU A 869 -33.27 8.71 -14.00
CA GLU A 869 -32.40 9.60 -13.23
C GLU A 869 -31.28 8.83 -12.52
N MET A 870 -31.58 7.64 -11.97
CA MET A 870 -30.54 6.76 -11.42
C MET A 870 -29.52 6.33 -12.50
N LEU A 871 -29.99 6.01 -13.71
CA LEU A 871 -29.11 5.67 -14.83
C LEU A 871 -28.24 6.85 -15.25
N LYS A 872 -28.80 8.06 -15.34
CA LYS A 872 -28.05 9.30 -15.64
C LYS A 872 -26.93 9.56 -14.64
N VAL A 873 -27.22 9.40 -13.35
CA VAL A 873 -26.20 9.53 -12.29
C VAL A 873 -25.12 8.45 -12.44
N SER A 874 -25.53 7.20 -12.68
CA SER A 874 -24.60 6.07 -12.86
C SER A 874 -23.68 6.24 -14.08
N VAL A 875 -24.21 6.64 -15.24
CA VAL A 875 -23.37 6.89 -16.44
C VAL A 875 -22.48 8.13 -16.29
N GLY A 876 -22.89 9.10 -15.48
CA GLY A 876 -22.12 10.32 -15.19
C GLY A 876 -21.01 10.13 -14.15
N ASN A 877 -21.04 9.03 -13.39
CA ASN A 877 -20.06 8.72 -12.34
C ASN A 877 -18.65 8.50 -12.94
N ARG A 878 -17.65 9.22 -12.39
CA ARG A 878 -16.28 9.26 -12.92
C ARG A 878 -15.44 8.06 -12.52
N GLY A 879 -15.76 7.43 -11.39
CA GLY A 879 -15.11 6.22 -10.90
C GLY A 879 -15.83 4.96 -11.39
N ASN A 880 -16.77 4.46 -10.58
CA ASN A 880 -17.44 3.17 -10.78
C ASN A 880 -18.56 3.12 -11.83
N GLY A 881 -18.85 4.22 -12.54
CA GLY A 881 -20.04 4.33 -13.40
C GLY A 881 -20.22 3.19 -14.41
N TYR A 882 -19.14 2.74 -15.06
CA TYR A 882 -19.18 1.61 -15.99
C TYR A 882 -19.62 0.30 -15.32
N TYR A 883 -19.09 0.00 -14.13
CA TYR A 883 -19.41 -1.23 -13.39
C TYR A 883 -20.84 -1.21 -12.84
N ILE A 884 -21.31 -0.05 -12.37
CA ILE A 884 -22.69 0.12 -11.89
C ILE A 884 -23.65 -0.15 -13.04
N ILE A 885 -23.45 0.47 -14.21
CA ILE A 885 -24.29 0.26 -15.38
C ILE A 885 -24.28 -1.20 -15.84
N ARG A 886 -23.11 -1.84 -15.85
CA ARG A 886 -23.02 -3.26 -16.18
C ARG A 886 -23.87 -4.12 -15.24
N PHE A 887 -23.74 -3.93 -13.93
CA PHE A 887 -24.51 -4.66 -12.92
C PHE A 887 -26.02 -4.44 -13.07
N LEU A 888 -26.46 -3.19 -13.25
CA LEU A 888 -27.89 -2.87 -13.44
C LEU A 888 -28.50 -3.59 -14.65
N PHE A 889 -27.75 -3.69 -15.77
CA PHE A 889 -28.16 -4.44 -16.95
C PHE A 889 -28.14 -5.96 -16.77
N GLU A 890 -27.33 -6.49 -15.85
CA GLU A 890 -27.34 -7.92 -15.51
C GLU A 890 -28.59 -8.27 -14.67
N GLU A 891 -28.98 -7.43 -13.73
CA GLU A 891 -30.13 -7.67 -12.83
C GLU A 891 -31.50 -7.40 -13.46
N ARG A 892 -31.60 -6.35 -14.29
CA ARG A 892 -32.89 -5.83 -14.81
C ARG A 892 -32.85 -5.60 -16.31
N GLY A 893 -32.01 -6.38 -16.99
CA GLY A 893 -31.67 -6.25 -18.40
C GLY A 893 -32.81 -5.89 -19.33
N ASP A 894 -34.00 -6.49 -19.24
CA ASP A 894 -35.08 -6.23 -20.20
C ASP A 894 -35.93 -4.99 -19.90
N HIS A 895 -35.81 -4.41 -18.70
CA HIS A 895 -36.63 -3.28 -18.25
C HIS A 895 -35.93 -1.91 -18.36
N ILE A 896 -34.64 -1.89 -18.68
CA ILE A 896 -33.86 -0.64 -18.79
C ILE A 896 -34.05 -0.03 -20.18
N LEU A 897 -34.66 1.15 -20.25
CA LEU A 897 -34.75 1.93 -21.48
C LEU A 897 -33.55 2.88 -21.57
N ILE A 898 -32.88 2.90 -22.74
CA ILE A 898 -31.81 3.84 -23.02
C ILE A 898 -32.43 5.05 -23.70
N THR A 899 -32.49 6.17 -22.98
CA THR A 899 -33.03 7.43 -23.48
C THR A 899 -31.93 8.32 -24.06
N GLU A 900 -32.34 9.39 -24.73
CA GLU A 900 -31.43 10.44 -25.21
C GLU A 900 -30.63 11.05 -24.05
N GLU A 901 -31.27 11.32 -22.91
CA GLU A 901 -30.63 11.98 -21.78
C GLU A 901 -29.58 11.10 -21.08
N VAL A 902 -29.82 9.78 -21.01
CA VAL A 902 -28.80 8.82 -20.53
C VAL A 902 -27.58 8.84 -21.45
N LEU A 903 -27.80 8.90 -22.77
CA LEU A 903 -26.69 8.92 -23.73
C LEU A 903 -25.91 10.25 -23.68
N LYS A 904 -26.58 11.39 -23.52
CA LYS A 904 -25.93 12.70 -23.28
C LYS A 904 -25.10 12.68 -22.00
N ALA A 905 -25.63 12.12 -20.91
CA ALA A 905 -24.90 12.01 -19.66
C ALA A 905 -23.62 11.16 -19.82
N ALA A 906 -23.70 10.04 -20.56
CA ALA A 906 -22.52 9.24 -20.90
C ALA A 906 -21.51 10.01 -21.76
N LEU A 907 -21.96 10.78 -22.76
CA LEU A 907 -21.11 11.62 -23.61
C LEU A 907 -20.42 12.75 -22.84
N ARG A 908 -21.00 13.24 -21.75
CA ARG A 908 -20.38 14.25 -20.89
C ARG A 908 -19.41 13.65 -19.87
N ASN A 909 -19.44 12.33 -19.66
CA ASN A 909 -18.52 11.64 -18.76
C ASN A 909 -17.12 11.55 -19.39
N LYS A 910 -16.23 12.44 -18.96
CA LYS A 910 -14.87 12.52 -19.50
C LYS A 910 -14.03 11.26 -19.27
N TRP A 911 -14.36 10.39 -18.32
CA TRP A 911 -13.50 9.28 -17.90
C TRP A 911 -13.90 7.96 -18.57
N SER A 912 -15.14 7.53 -18.34
CA SER A 912 -15.63 6.20 -18.76
C SER A 912 -16.70 6.27 -19.85
N GLY A 913 -17.07 7.47 -20.30
CA GLY A 913 -18.20 7.69 -21.21
C GLY A 913 -18.14 6.90 -22.51
N TYR A 914 -16.97 6.85 -23.17
CA TYR A 914 -16.77 6.07 -24.39
C TYR A 914 -17.07 4.56 -24.20
N TYR A 915 -16.57 3.97 -23.12
CA TYR A 915 -16.78 2.55 -22.82
C TYR A 915 -18.24 2.25 -22.44
N ILE A 916 -18.87 3.18 -21.70
CA ILE A 916 -20.30 3.09 -21.37
C ILE A 916 -21.13 3.11 -22.65
N ILE A 917 -20.87 4.03 -23.58
CA ILE A 917 -21.58 4.10 -24.87
C ILE A 917 -21.41 2.79 -25.65
N LYS A 918 -20.19 2.25 -25.77
CA LYS A 918 -19.97 0.95 -26.41
C LYS A 918 -20.76 -0.18 -25.74
N PHE A 919 -20.80 -0.22 -24.42
CA PHE A 919 -21.56 -1.22 -23.67
C PHE A 919 -23.07 -1.11 -23.91
N LEU A 920 -23.60 0.11 -23.89
CA LEU A 920 -25.01 0.41 -24.17
C LEU A 920 -25.42 -0.09 -25.57
N PHE A 921 -24.59 0.17 -26.58
CA PHE A 921 -24.79 -0.35 -27.94
C PHE A 921 -24.67 -1.88 -28.00
N LYS A 922 -23.73 -2.51 -27.29
CA LYS A 922 -23.63 -3.99 -27.21
C LYS A 922 -24.91 -4.62 -26.64
N LYS A 923 -25.58 -3.95 -25.69
CA LYS A 923 -26.79 -4.48 -25.03
C LYS A 923 -28.09 -4.17 -25.77
N ARG A 924 -28.15 -3.12 -26.58
CA ARG A 924 -29.41 -2.62 -27.18
C ARG A 924 -29.37 -2.36 -28.68
N GLY A 925 -28.19 -2.38 -29.30
CA GLY A 925 -28.00 -2.19 -30.74
C GLY A 925 -28.80 -1.01 -31.28
N ASP A 926 -29.78 -1.31 -32.14
CA ASP A 926 -30.61 -0.33 -32.84
C ASP A 926 -31.61 0.43 -31.93
N GLN A 927 -31.84 -0.05 -30.71
CA GLN A 927 -32.73 0.60 -29.75
C GLN A 927 -32.08 1.82 -29.06
N VAL A 928 -30.76 2.03 -29.19
CA VAL A 928 -30.09 3.24 -28.65
C VAL A 928 -30.47 4.45 -29.50
N PRO A 929 -31.01 5.55 -28.95
CA PRO A 929 -31.41 6.70 -29.77
C PRO A 929 -30.19 7.51 -30.24
N ILE A 930 -29.91 7.52 -31.55
CA ILE A 930 -28.98 8.47 -32.18
C ILE A 930 -29.80 9.58 -32.85
N THR A 931 -30.09 10.64 -32.09
CA THR A 931 -30.82 11.82 -32.58
C THR A 931 -29.86 12.94 -32.99
N GLU A 932 -30.36 13.99 -33.66
CA GLU A 932 -29.52 15.12 -34.09
C GLU A 932 -28.85 15.81 -32.89
N ASN A 933 -29.54 15.88 -31.74
CA ASN A 933 -29.01 16.43 -30.50
C ASN A 933 -27.84 15.60 -29.94
N ILE A 934 -27.92 14.27 -30.00
CA ILE A 934 -26.82 13.38 -29.61
C ILE A 934 -25.61 13.62 -30.50
N VAL A 935 -25.82 13.74 -31.81
CA VAL A 935 -24.73 14.01 -32.76
C VAL A 935 -24.08 15.37 -32.47
N LYS A 936 -24.86 16.41 -32.14
CA LYS A 936 -24.33 17.72 -31.71
C LYS A 936 -23.47 17.61 -30.44
N GLU A 937 -23.91 16.82 -29.45
CA GLU A 937 -23.14 16.58 -28.22
C GLU A 937 -21.85 15.78 -28.49
N VAL A 938 -21.88 14.79 -29.41
CA VAL A 938 -20.67 14.07 -29.87
C VAL A 938 -19.68 15.03 -30.52
N VAL A 939 -20.15 15.91 -31.39
CA VAL A 939 -19.32 16.94 -32.06
C VAL A 939 -18.70 17.91 -31.05
N GLY A 940 -19.43 18.26 -29.99
CA GLY A 940 -18.91 19.10 -28.90
C GLY A 940 -17.92 18.39 -27.96
N ASN A 941 -17.79 17.06 -28.03
CA ASN A 941 -16.91 16.30 -27.15
C ASN A 941 -15.46 16.33 -27.60
N LYS A 942 -14.66 17.16 -26.92
CA LYS A 942 -13.23 17.36 -27.22
C LYS A 942 -12.31 16.17 -26.90
N ARG A 943 -12.76 15.15 -26.15
CA ARG A 943 -11.90 14.06 -25.68
C ARG A 943 -11.97 12.82 -26.58
N TYR A 944 -13.18 12.36 -26.89
CA TYR A 944 -13.42 11.12 -27.66
C TYR A 944 -14.57 11.25 -28.65
N GLY A 945 -15.02 12.47 -28.97
CA GLY A 945 -16.11 12.71 -29.92
C GLY A 945 -15.86 12.04 -31.27
N CYS A 946 -14.64 12.16 -31.82
CA CYS A 946 -14.26 11.53 -33.10
C CYS A 946 -14.39 10.00 -33.04
N ASP A 947 -13.97 9.38 -31.95
CA ASP A 947 -14.05 7.92 -31.77
C ASP A 947 -15.49 7.43 -31.62
N VAL A 948 -16.33 8.19 -30.92
CA VAL A 948 -17.77 7.90 -30.83
C VAL A 948 -18.42 8.05 -32.20
N MET A 949 -18.07 9.09 -32.97
CA MET A 949 -18.61 9.29 -34.31
C MET A 949 -18.23 8.14 -35.26
N LYS A 950 -16.95 7.71 -35.26
CA LYS A 950 -16.50 6.53 -36.01
C LYS A 950 -17.28 5.28 -35.60
N PHE A 951 -17.46 5.07 -34.29
CA PHE A 951 -18.22 3.95 -33.76
C PHE A 951 -19.70 3.99 -34.19
N PHE A 952 -20.34 5.16 -34.20
CA PHE A 952 -21.72 5.28 -34.69
C PHE A 952 -21.85 4.88 -36.16
N PHE A 953 -20.91 5.28 -37.02
CA PHE A 953 -20.86 4.83 -38.41
C PHE A 953 -20.61 3.33 -38.52
N GLU A 954 -19.78 2.73 -37.68
CA GLU A 954 -19.55 1.27 -37.66
C GLU A 954 -20.82 0.50 -37.27
N GLN A 955 -21.62 1.02 -36.35
CA GLN A 955 -22.83 0.34 -35.87
C GLN A 955 -24.05 0.56 -36.79
N ARG A 956 -24.23 1.76 -37.36
CA ARG A 956 -25.45 2.14 -38.10
C ARG A 956 -25.24 2.62 -39.53
N GLY A 957 -24.00 2.64 -40.03
CA GLY A 957 -23.69 3.28 -41.31
C GLY A 957 -24.19 4.73 -41.31
N ASN A 958 -24.92 5.14 -42.36
CA ASN A 958 -25.49 6.49 -42.49
C ASN A 958 -26.91 6.61 -41.92
N GLN A 959 -27.38 5.63 -41.13
CA GLN A 959 -28.77 5.57 -40.64
C GLN A 959 -28.98 6.37 -39.33
N PHE A 960 -28.51 7.62 -39.29
CA PHE A 960 -28.74 8.58 -38.20
C PHE A 960 -28.59 10.02 -38.73
N PRO A 961 -29.18 11.04 -38.09
CA PRO A 961 -29.26 12.39 -38.68
C PRO A 961 -27.90 13.09 -38.69
N ILE A 962 -27.34 13.28 -39.88
CA ILE A 962 -26.28 14.26 -40.18
C ILE A 962 -26.94 15.38 -40.98
N THR A 963 -26.96 16.60 -40.43
CA THR A 963 -27.65 17.77 -41.02
C THR A 963 -26.66 18.91 -41.29
N GLU A 964 -27.06 19.88 -42.10
CA GLU A 964 -26.29 21.11 -42.31
C GLU A 964 -25.96 21.83 -40.99
N GLU A 965 -26.86 21.78 -40.01
CA GLU A 965 -26.66 22.38 -38.68
C GLU A 965 -25.58 21.68 -37.85
N ILE A 966 -25.43 20.36 -37.98
CA ILE A 966 -24.32 19.62 -37.35
C ILE A 966 -22.99 20.08 -37.94
N LEU A 967 -22.92 20.27 -39.27
CA LEU A 967 -21.71 20.71 -39.94
C LEU A 967 -21.31 22.14 -39.54
N LYS A 968 -22.27 23.05 -39.40
CA LYS A 968 -22.04 24.39 -38.84
C LYS A 968 -21.53 24.31 -37.39
N THR A 969 -22.08 23.38 -36.61
CA THR A 969 -21.63 23.14 -35.22
C THR A 969 -20.18 22.66 -35.19
N VAL A 970 -19.78 21.73 -36.06
CA VAL A 970 -18.38 21.29 -36.20
C VAL A 970 -17.49 22.49 -36.56
N ALA A 971 -17.84 23.23 -37.60
CA ALA A 971 -17.09 24.40 -38.09
C ALA A 971 -16.97 25.54 -37.05
N GLY A 972 -17.93 25.62 -36.13
CA GLY A 972 -17.93 26.56 -35.02
C GLY A 972 -17.01 26.18 -33.85
N ASN A 973 -16.54 24.93 -33.77
CA ASN A 973 -15.63 24.46 -32.74
C ASN A 973 -14.17 24.81 -33.06
N GLU A 974 -13.32 24.95 -32.04
CA GLU A 974 -11.93 25.43 -32.19
C GLU A 974 -10.92 24.30 -32.34
N GLY A 975 -10.06 24.40 -33.36
CA GLY A 975 -8.87 23.57 -33.59
C GLY A 975 -9.09 22.06 -33.63
N TYR A 976 -8.01 21.29 -33.39
CA TYR A 976 -8.05 19.85 -33.21
C TYR A 976 -8.81 19.51 -31.90
N PRO A 977 -9.90 18.70 -31.91
CA PRO A 977 -10.28 17.63 -32.85
C PRO A 977 -11.44 17.95 -33.85
N ALA A 978 -11.83 19.22 -34.02
CA ALA A 978 -12.94 19.59 -34.92
C ALA A 978 -12.62 19.34 -36.41
N GLU A 979 -11.36 19.54 -36.80
CA GLU A 979 -10.84 19.25 -38.15
C GLU A 979 -10.95 17.74 -38.48
N ASP A 980 -10.60 16.88 -37.54
CA ASP A 980 -10.72 15.42 -37.66
C ASP A 980 -12.19 14.99 -37.75
N MET A 981 -13.06 15.58 -36.91
CA MET A 981 -14.50 15.32 -36.95
C MET A 981 -15.07 15.65 -38.33
N MET A 982 -14.68 16.79 -38.91
CA MET A 982 -15.11 17.19 -40.25
C MET A 982 -14.63 16.18 -41.29
N SER A 983 -13.36 15.78 -41.23
CA SER A 983 -12.79 14.77 -42.14
C SER A 983 -13.54 13.43 -42.06
N ILE A 984 -13.86 12.95 -40.84
CA ILE A 984 -14.61 11.70 -40.62
C ILE A 984 -16.00 11.77 -41.26
N LEU A 985 -16.72 12.87 -41.06
CA LEU A 985 -18.07 13.04 -41.63
C LEU A 985 -18.02 13.01 -43.16
N PHE A 986 -17.06 13.70 -43.78
CA PHE A 986 -16.90 13.72 -45.23
C PHE A 986 -16.50 12.35 -45.82
N GLU A 987 -15.51 11.68 -45.23
CA GLU A 987 -15.05 10.35 -45.68
C GLU A 987 -16.16 9.30 -45.65
N ARG A 988 -17.01 9.32 -44.60
CA ARG A 988 -18.03 8.28 -44.38
C ARG A 988 -19.34 8.56 -45.13
N MET A 989 -19.72 9.81 -45.31
CA MET A 989 -20.99 10.17 -45.96
C MET A 989 -20.88 10.24 -47.50
N GLY A 990 -19.70 10.52 -48.07
CA GLY A 990 -19.47 10.50 -49.51
C GLY A 990 -20.50 11.32 -50.32
N ASP A 991 -21.20 10.67 -51.25
CA ASP A 991 -22.19 11.31 -52.14
C ASP A 991 -23.54 11.60 -51.44
N GLN A 992 -23.77 11.11 -50.21
CA GLN A 992 -24.98 11.38 -49.42
C GLN A 992 -24.83 12.62 -48.52
N PHE A 993 -23.78 13.41 -48.73
CA PHE A 993 -23.44 14.57 -47.90
C PHE A 993 -24.50 15.70 -48.07
N PRO A 994 -25.25 16.07 -47.03
CA PRO A 994 -26.33 17.04 -47.14
C PRO A 994 -25.76 18.46 -47.03
N ILE A 995 -25.26 18.99 -48.14
CA ILE A 995 -24.73 20.36 -48.17
C ILE A 995 -25.12 21.10 -49.45
N THR A 996 -25.64 22.31 -49.27
CA THR A 996 -25.83 23.27 -50.36
C THR A 996 -24.62 24.18 -50.53
N GLU A 997 -24.45 24.78 -51.71
CA GLU A 997 -23.37 25.75 -51.98
C GLU A 997 -23.40 26.93 -50.99
N LYS A 998 -24.61 27.35 -50.58
CA LYS A 998 -24.81 28.40 -49.58
C LYS A 998 -24.24 27.98 -48.21
N THR A 999 -24.60 26.79 -47.74
CA THR A 999 -24.17 26.27 -46.44
C THR A 999 -22.67 25.97 -46.41
N LEU A 1000 -22.08 25.54 -47.54
CA LEU A 1000 -20.63 25.37 -47.66
C LEU A 1000 -19.87 26.69 -47.49
N LYS A 1001 -20.37 27.80 -48.05
CA LYS A 1001 -19.78 29.14 -47.84
C LYS A 1001 -19.83 29.55 -46.37
N GLU A 1002 -20.97 29.35 -45.70
CA GLU A 1002 -21.14 29.64 -44.27
C GLU A 1002 -20.15 28.80 -43.40
N ILE A 1003 -20.00 27.51 -43.71
CA ILE A 1003 -19.04 26.61 -43.03
C ILE A 1003 -17.60 27.08 -43.22
N LEU A 1004 -17.21 27.45 -44.45
CA LEU A 1004 -15.87 27.94 -44.75
C LEU A 1004 -15.56 29.27 -44.04
N GLU A 1005 -16.54 30.17 -43.94
CA GLU A 1005 -16.40 31.42 -43.18
C GLU A 1005 -16.24 31.20 -41.67
N LEU A 1006 -16.94 30.21 -41.11
CA LEU A 1006 -16.80 29.83 -39.70
C LEU A 1006 -15.44 29.17 -39.43
N ALA A 1007 -15.04 28.22 -40.28
CA ALA A 1007 -13.76 27.51 -40.18
C ALA A 1007 -12.56 28.46 -40.36
N ALA A 1008 -12.64 29.41 -41.30
CA ALA A 1008 -11.57 30.39 -41.56
C ALA A 1008 -11.21 31.26 -40.34
N LYS A 1009 -12.13 31.39 -39.37
CA LYS A 1009 -11.90 32.15 -38.14
C LYS A 1009 -11.22 31.34 -37.04
N LYS A 1010 -11.26 30.00 -37.11
CA LYS A 1010 -10.97 29.12 -35.96
C LYS A 1010 -10.02 27.97 -36.25
N TRP A 1011 -9.80 27.61 -37.52
CA TRP A 1011 -9.03 26.44 -37.95
C TRP A 1011 -7.78 26.85 -38.72
N GLU A 1012 -6.85 25.91 -38.91
CA GLU A 1012 -5.63 26.20 -39.66
C GLU A 1012 -5.92 26.57 -41.12
N PRO A 1013 -5.27 27.62 -41.68
CA PRO A 1013 -5.50 28.07 -43.05
C PRO A 1013 -5.31 26.96 -44.10
N ASP A 1014 -4.36 26.06 -43.89
CA ASP A 1014 -4.11 24.93 -44.80
C ASP A 1014 -5.22 23.87 -44.75
N PHE A 1015 -5.85 23.65 -43.60
CA PHE A 1015 -7.03 22.80 -43.50
C PHE A 1015 -8.24 23.45 -44.19
N VAL A 1016 -8.48 24.75 -43.97
CA VAL A 1016 -9.56 25.51 -44.62
C VAL A 1016 -9.38 25.54 -46.15
N LYS A 1017 -8.14 25.65 -46.63
CA LYS A 1017 -7.80 25.56 -48.06
C LYS A 1017 -8.05 24.16 -48.62
N ARG A 1018 -7.77 23.09 -47.87
CA ARG A 1018 -8.14 21.73 -48.28
C ARG A 1018 -9.66 21.58 -48.35
N LEU A 1019 -10.38 22.02 -47.32
CA LEU A 1019 -11.84 22.00 -47.24
C LEU A 1019 -12.50 22.73 -48.43
N SER A 1020 -11.95 23.87 -48.86
CA SER A 1020 -12.47 24.62 -50.03
C SER A 1020 -12.19 23.96 -51.38
N THR A 1021 -11.21 23.05 -51.45
CA THR A 1021 -10.90 22.26 -52.66
C THR A 1021 -11.64 20.93 -52.73
N TRP A 1022 -12.37 20.53 -51.67
CA TRP A 1022 -13.14 19.29 -51.66
C TRP A 1022 -14.34 19.40 -52.63
N LYS A 1023 -14.29 18.64 -53.72
CA LYS A 1023 -15.35 18.62 -54.74
C LYS A 1023 -16.55 17.82 -54.26
N LEU A 1024 -17.72 18.45 -54.22
CA LEU A 1024 -19.00 17.74 -54.17
C LEU A 1024 -19.18 16.95 -55.46
N LYS A 1025 -18.95 15.63 -55.43
CA LYS A 1025 -19.31 14.78 -56.56
C LYS A 1025 -20.83 14.63 -56.59
N GLY A 1026 -21.48 15.46 -57.41
CA GLY A 1026 -22.93 15.47 -57.56
C GLY A 1026 -23.52 16.84 -57.88
N CYS A 1027 -22.82 17.93 -57.57
CA CYS A 1027 -23.15 19.24 -58.12
C CYS A 1027 -22.46 19.39 -59.47
N GLY A 1028 -23.23 19.21 -60.54
CA GLY A 1028 -22.83 19.73 -61.85
C GLY A 1028 -22.73 21.25 -61.75
N ASN A 1029 -21.51 21.74 -62.01
CA ASN A 1029 -20.97 23.10 -61.86
C ASN A 1029 -20.46 23.46 -60.47
#